data_AF-A0A3C1HTS5-F1
#
_entry.id   AF-A0A3C1HTS5-F1
#
_cell.length_a   1.000
_cell.length_b   1.000
_cell.length_c   1.000
_cell.angle_alpha   90.00
_cell.angle_beta   90.00
_cell.angle_gamma   90.00
#
_symmetry.space_group_name_H-M   'P 1'
#
loop_
_entity.id
_entity.type
_entity.pdbx_description
1 polymer ?
#
loop_
_entity_poly.entity_id
_entity_poly.type
_entity_poly.pdbx_seq_one_letter_code
_entity_poly.pdbx_strand_id
1 'polypeptide(L)'
;MKKAFLTLLSLTAATLLLLLTPSCSGLVSPTVPDSDSESTPNAESQRYTLSGSFSMPSADAAPQEISALSSPQRNAIPDTSSLTYTVEAKRSDGYTETTASDGSTYTFTNLTAGTWQITAYATTTSGTRVMQSETKSVTLSNANPYATTSLTMAPASGSGNIALTINWDPNSGIGYCEWNSSDSPALAGSEESTSSYVTINLNGLSSGTYSLTLSFYTSQASATAGLPPVYECTEYISVYPGLTTNKWTAGTAPHISASGDFSVTPACVETFVYRKIYVKQVADDSNATGTSERPFATIEQAMARLNEAASNGIRSGQITATTPWELHVTGTITATEPISGDALIRVDDTIAYLAIIGEGSGATIDADKKGTIVYVGGDASVSMQTVTLKNGYDPTSTVGGGGVYIDAGTFTMNSGTITSSQTVNGGGGGVYVATGGEFVMNNGTISANKAIKGNGVYVDEDGIFTMNGGTISANTNNTSTYEGGGVYCDGIFTMTDGTITGNTATHGKGVYIDANGEFTMNGGSITSNTGSTGSGGGVYTCGTFTMNNGTISANSATGGNGVWVTSSDGEFTMNGGTISANSGQSGAVYVNTGAEFTMNSGSTISSNLYSGGVYISGSSTSGGTFTMNGGTISGNTATTDGGGVYVGNGAIFDMHDGTIKENTALGLSEHTGEGGGVYTAGTFTMTGGTIGGTSSDDANKAQGSSKRGGGVYVAMNTFNMHGGTITGNTTEAGGQGSGVYVENNDTILFSMKGNARVAPSNDVYLYFNKITIAGQITATSPVATITPTSYASTSQVLDIAAPTSPTTTIEKEYKKFALTEKTNEIWIIRKTGKLFGFTDTATYNGNTYIGMKANTADDLVEFMEVLNSCYGDSASDTSNLFVSIEADISLGSDYTPYGCGTKDYSVKPGDTYGVFKGVFDGKGHTITVGEINTKQFSVICAKNEGIIQNVKLSSSVSLSTDDDKEPTPGFYFSFGAICGINGANGIIRNCWNDVSVDDLRLFNRGGGICRDNHGIIENCINTGNLNCTMTHNWGGIYGVVGGICGYNSGTIKNCVNYGEIKLPTVYLTTTDISGLAGSICSYIGGGAVQNCYWRNNCVYTGQTPSWQNVLVYNNSLVRKGTVSGCGYFDGNTGTTLSAGDATSCGSAQTLTNGSNLLNALKKYVTDKGDSNLKSWKSGGSYSAVLDF
;
A
#
# COMPACT_ATOMS: atom_id res chain seq x y z
N MET A 1 -9.86 0.67 -27.96
CA MET A 1 -11.05 -0.19 -28.03
C MET A 1 -12.18 0.36 -27.15
N LYS A 2 -12.87 1.43 -27.60
CA LYS A 2 -14.12 1.96 -27.01
C LYS A 2 -14.99 2.66 -28.10
N LYS A 3 -14.92 2.13 -29.33
CA LYS A 3 -15.66 2.56 -30.54
C LYS A 3 -15.98 1.33 -31.42
N ALA A 4 -16.55 0.30 -30.82
CA ALA A 4 -16.91 -0.96 -31.48
C ALA A 4 -18.14 -1.63 -30.86
N PHE A 5 -19.07 -0.83 -30.33
CA PHE A 5 -20.26 -1.34 -29.61
C PHE A 5 -21.52 -0.48 -29.81
N LEU A 6 -21.54 0.40 -30.83
CA LEU A 6 -22.65 1.34 -31.08
C LEU A 6 -23.08 1.38 -32.56
N THR A 7 -22.81 0.32 -33.32
CA THR A 7 -23.09 0.24 -34.76
C THR A 7 -23.32 -1.20 -35.23
N LEU A 8 -24.22 -1.94 -34.55
CA LEU A 8 -24.86 -3.13 -35.13
C LEU A 8 -26.20 -3.43 -34.45
N LEU A 9 -27.15 -3.96 -35.23
CA LEU A 9 -28.51 -4.39 -34.87
C LEU A 9 -29.53 -3.27 -34.55
N SER A 10 -30.14 -2.78 -35.63
CA SER A 10 -31.59 -2.66 -35.69
C SER A 10 -32.16 -3.56 -36.81
N LEU A 11 -33.42 -3.98 -36.64
CA LEU A 11 -34.35 -4.62 -37.60
C LEU A 11 -34.24 -6.15 -37.95
N THR A 12 -35.31 -6.85 -37.53
CA THR A 12 -36.12 -7.86 -38.28
C THR A 12 -35.55 -9.26 -38.64
N ALA A 13 -36.33 -10.36 -38.64
CA ALA A 13 -37.67 -10.66 -38.07
C ALA A 13 -38.00 -12.18 -38.14
N ALA A 14 -38.94 -12.61 -37.29
CA ALA A 14 -39.90 -13.74 -37.45
C ALA A 14 -39.42 -15.23 -37.38
N THR A 15 -40.40 -16.09 -37.03
CA THR A 15 -40.43 -17.58 -37.01
C THR A 15 -39.55 -18.31 -35.98
N LEU A 16 -39.97 -19.42 -35.33
CA LEU A 16 -41.29 -20.09 -35.21
C LEU A 16 -41.26 -21.15 -34.06
N LEU A 17 -42.31 -21.17 -33.23
CA LEU A 17 -42.97 -22.28 -32.49
C LEU A 17 -42.17 -23.35 -31.69
N LEU A 18 -42.67 -23.65 -30.49
CA LEU A 18 -42.27 -24.79 -29.65
C LEU A 18 -42.74 -26.15 -30.20
N LEU A 19 -42.01 -27.20 -29.85
CA LEU A 19 -42.47 -28.59 -29.83
C LEU A 19 -42.72 -29.03 -28.38
N LEU A 20 -43.81 -29.79 -28.15
CA LEU A 20 -43.78 -31.05 -27.39
C LEU A 20 -45.10 -31.82 -27.58
N THR A 21 -44.99 -33.15 -27.65
CA THR A 21 -46.04 -34.11 -28.08
C THR A 21 -46.74 -34.79 -26.89
N PRO A 22 -47.78 -35.63 -27.11
CA PRO A 22 -47.47 -37.06 -27.30
C PRO A 22 -48.35 -37.84 -28.31
N SER A 23 -47.76 -38.96 -28.78
CA SER A 23 -48.28 -40.28 -29.23
C SER A 23 -49.81 -40.59 -29.26
N CYS A 24 -50.35 -41.60 -29.98
CA CYS A 24 -49.76 -42.86 -30.46
C CYS A 24 -50.57 -43.49 -31.62
N SER A 25 -50.11 -44.61 -32.19
CA SER A 25 -50.63 -45.23 -33.42
C SER A 25 -51.26 -46.61 -33.25
N GLY A 26 -52.28 -46.94 -34.07
CA GLY A 26 -52.31 -48.23 -34.81
C GLY A 26 -53.54 -49.16 -34.72
N LEU A 27 -53.74 -49.90 -35.83
CA LEU A 27 -54.43 -51.20 -36.01
C LEU A 27 -55.99 -51.17 -36.00
N VAL A 28 -56.75 -51.97 -36.78
CA VAL A 28 -56.54 -52.88 -37.94
C VAL A 28 -57.92 -53.16 -38.60
N SER A 29 -58.03 -53.34 -39.92
CA SER A 29 -58.83 -54.43 -40.56
C SER A 29 -58.73 -54.44 -42.11
N PRO A 30 -58.60 -55.61 -42.76
CA PRO A 30 -58.69 -55.77 -44.23
C PRO A 30 -59.87 -56.67 -44.71
N THR A 31 -60.05 -56.75 -46.04
CA THR A 31 -60.71 -57.83 -46.84
C THR A 31 -62.25 -57.98 -46.92
N VAL A 32 -62.67 -58.61 -48.03
CA VAL A 32 -63.99 -58.68 -48.71
C VAL A 32 -64.14 -60.12 -49.26
N PRO A 33 -65.29 -60.87 -49.13
CA PRO A 33 -66.43 -60.70 -50.07
C PRO A 33 -67.86 -61.11 -49.58
N ASP A 34 -68.84 -60.88 -50.47
CA ASP A 34 -70.10 -61.61 -50.78
C ASP A 34 -71.07 -62.15 -49.70
N SER A 35 -72.35 -61.74 -49.76
CA SER A 35 -73.41 -62.42 -50.56
C SER A 35 -74.85 -61.98 -50.21
N ASP A 36 -75.74 -62.15 -51.19
CA ASP A 36 -77.18 -61.83 -51.31
C ASP A 36 -78.09 -61.87 -50.05
N SER A 37 -79.04 -60.91 -49.97
CA SER A 37 -80.47 -61.12 -50.33
C SER A 37 -81.43 -60.10 -49.69
N GLU A 38 -82.41 -59.61 -50.48
CA GLU A 38 -83.69 -58.95 -50.07
C GLU A 38 -83.61 -57.66 -49.17
N SER A 39 -84.48 -56.64 -49.26
CA SER A 39 -85.63 -56.28 -50.10
C SER A 39 -85.86 -54.74 -50.09
N THR A 40 -86.75 -54.24 -50.95
CA THR A 40 -87.24 -52.84 -51.13
C THR A 40 -87.82 -52.18 -49.84
N PRO A 41 -88.00 -50.82 -49.70
CA PRO A 41 -88.39 -49.87 -50.77
C PRO A 41 -87.89 -48.39 -50.68
N ASN A 42 -88.38 -47.58 -51.64
CA ASN A 42 -88.15 -46.15 -51.91
C ASN A 42 -88.21 -45.14 -50.74
N ALA A 43 -87.49 -44.02 -50.89
CA ALA A 43 -87.94 -42.69 -50.44
C ALA A 43 -87.36 -41.57 -51.33
N GLU A 44 -88.20 -40.66 -51.82
CA GLU A 44 -87.80 -39.47 -52.59
C GLU A 44 -87.40 -38.30 -51.66
N SER A 45 -86.41 -37.51 -52.09
CA SER A 45 -86.19 -36.11 -51.66
C SER A 45 -86.32 -35.79 -50.16
N GLN A 46 -85.46 -36.37 -49.32
CA GLN A 46 -85.30 -35.89 -47.93
C GLN A 46 -84.54 -34.54 -47.94
N ARG A 47 -85.13 -33.50 -47.35
CA ARG A 47 -84.55 -32.15 -47.22
C ARG A 47 -84.06 -31.92 -45.80
N TYR A 48 -82.91 -31.28 -45.64
CA TYR A 48 -82.24 -31.13 -44.35
C TYR A 48 -82.28 -29.69 -43.84
N THR A 49 -82.34 -29.54 -42.51
CA THR A 49 -82.43 -28.23 -41.85
C THR A 49 -81.16 -27.94 -41.06
N LEU A 50 -80.61 -26.75 -41.26
CA LEU A 50 -79.52 -26.19 -40.47
C LEU A 50 -79.99 -24.89 -39.85
N SER A 51 -79.93 -24.78 -38.53
CA SER A 51 -80.19 -23.53 -37.81
C SER A 51 -78.97 -23.08 -37.02
N GLY A 52 -79.03 -21.88 -36.46
CA GLY A 52 -77.99 -21.39 -35.57
C GLY A 52 -78.31 -20.02 -35.03
N SER A 53 -77.60 -19.65 -33.97
CA SER A 53 -77.44 -18.26 -33.58
C SER A 53 -76.13 -17.71 -34.13
N PHE A 54 -75.99 -16.40 -34.18
CA PHE A 54 -74.66 -15.80 -34.09
C PHE A 54 -74.66 -14.77 -32.98
N SER A 55 -73.59 -14.78 -32.17
CA SER A 55 -73.37 -13.69 -31.24
C SER A 55 -72.78 -12.54 -32.04
N MET A 56 -73.55 -11.47 -32.16
CA MET A 56 -72.97 -10.14 -32.35
C MET A 56 -71.97 -9.88 -31.20
N PRO A 57 -70.85 -9.20 -31.45
CA PRO A 57 -70.31 -8.33 -30.42
C PRO A 57 -71.45 -7.35 -30.06
N SER A 58 -72.05 -7.49 -28.88
CA SER A 58 -73.09 -6.56 -28.44
C SER A 58 -72.48 -5.16 -28.26
N ALA A 59 -73.32 -4.15 -28.03
CA ALA A 59 -72.81 -2.85 -27.57
C ALA A 59 -72.00 -2.95 -26.26
N ASP A 60 -72.15 -4.06 -25.52
CA ASP A 60 -71.40 -4.42 -24.31
C ASP A 60 -70.17 -5.31 -24.58
N ALA A 61 -69.97 -5.79 -25.81
CA ALA A 61 -68.88 -6.68 -26.18
C ALA A 61 -68.07 -6.08 -27.34
N ALA A 62 -67.20 -5.14 -26.99
CA ALA A 62 -65.96 -4.91 -27.73
C ALA A 62 -65.14 -6.24 -27.81
N PRO A 63 -64.16 -6.39 -28.72
CA PRO A 63 -63.39 -7.64 -28.86
C PRO A 63 -62.85 -8.18 -27.53
N GLN A 64 -62.68 -9.51 -27.41
CA GLN A 64 -62.40 -10.18 -26.13
C GLN A 64 -61.19 -9.61 -25.35
N GLU A 65 -60.22 -8.99 -26.03
CA GLU A 65 -59.09 -8.29 -25.42
C GLU A 65 -59.50 -7.11 -24.50
N ILE A 66 -60.67 -6.51 -24.71
CA ILE A 66 -61.21 -5.41 -23.87
C ILE A 66 -61.93 -5.93 -22.63
N SER A 67 -62.41 -7.18 -22.64
CA SER A 67 -63.05 -7.79 -21.45
C SER A 67 -62.09 -8.12 -20.30
N ALA A 68 -60.78 -8.02 -20.54
CA ALA A 68 -59.74 -8.18 -19.51
C ALA A 68 -59.55 -6.93 -18.63
N LEU A 69 -60.14 -5.79 -18.99
CA LEU A 69 -60.10 -4.54 -18.21
C LEU A 69 -61.46 -4.32 -17.54
N SER A 70 -61.53 -4.54 -16.23
CA SER A 70 -62.75 -4.44 -15.41
C SER A 70 -63.19 -2.98 -15.16
N SER A 71 -63.57 -2.26 -16.21
CA SER A 71 -63.98 -0.85 -16.17
C SER A 71 -65.32 -0.63 -16.89
N PRO A 72 -66.15 0.35 -16.47
CA PRO A 72 -67.38 0.71 -17.17
C PRO A 72 -67.12 1.13 -18.63
N GLN A 73 -68.15 0.96 -19.48
CA GLN A 73 -68.09 1.12 -20.94
C GLN A 73 -67.51 2.50 -21.36
N ARG A 74 -66.39 2.48 -22.08
CA ARG A 74 -65.54 3.61 -22.50
C ARG A 74 -65.21 3.55 -24.00
N ASN A 75 -66.23 3.28 -24.80
CA ASN A 75 -66.09 2.93 -26.21
C ASN A 75 -66.91 3.86 -27.12
N ALA A 76 -66.40 4.18 -28.30
CA ALA A 76 -67.16 4.71 -29.42
C ALA A 76 -67.35 3.62 -30.48
N ILE A 77 -68.58 3.48 -30.98
CA ILE A 77 -68.96 2.47 -31.98
C ILE A 77 -69.78 3.11 -33.10
N PRO A 78 -69.71 2.57 -34.34
CA PRO A 78 -70.55 3.02 -35.43
C PRO A 78 -72.00 2.56 -35.28
N ASP A 79 -72.92 3.32 -35.87
CA ASP A 79 -74.33 2.94 -35.94
C ASP A 79 -74.52 1.68 -36.81
N THR A 80 -74.89 0.57 -36.16
CA THR A 80 -75.16 -0.72 -36.81
C THR A 80 -76.65 -1.00 -37.03
N SER A 81 -77.55 -0.06 -36.73
CA SER A 81 -79.01 -0.27 -36.80
C SER A 81 -79.54 -0.50 -38.23
N SER A 82 -78.79 -0.08 -39.24
CA SER A 82 -79.13 -0.17 -40.66
C SER A 82 -78.54 -1.39 -41.39
N LEU A 83 -77.85 -2.29 -40.67
CA LEU A 83 -77.20 -3.46 -41.27
C LEU A 83 -78.19 -4.55 -41.64
N THR A 84 -77.97 -5.17 -42.79
CA THR A 84 -78.65 -6.39 -43.23
C THR A 84 -77.77 -7.59 -42.94
N TYR A 85 -78.34 -8.64 -42.34
CA TYR A 85 -77.63 -9.85 -41.96
C TYR A 85 -77.97 -10.99 -42.93
N THR A 86 -76.93 -11.62 -43.47
CA THR A 86 -77.05 -12.78 -44.36
C THR A 86 -76.15 -13.89 -43.86
N VAL A 87 -76.60 -15.13 -43.97
CA VAL A 87 -75.77 -16.30 -43.70
C VAL A 87 -75.66 -17.10 -44.99
N GLU A 88 -74.43 -17.45 -45.34
CA GLU A 88 -74.05 -18.25 -46.50
C GLU A 88 -73.69 -19.66 -46.04
N ALA A 89 -74.27 -20.67 -46.70
CA ALA A 89 -73.90 -22.07 -46.56
C ALA A 89 -73.33 -22.57 -47.90
N LYS A 90 -72.04 -22.90 -47.93
CA LYS A 90 -71.32 -23.29 -49.15
C LYS A 90 -70.76 -24.70 -49.07
N ARG A 91 -71.07 -25.56 -50.05
CA ARG A 91 -70.58 -26.94 -50.12
C ARG A 91 -69.30 -27.04 -50.97
N SER A 92 -68.55 -28.12 -50.78
CA SER A 92 -67.25 -28.37 -51.42
C SER A 92 -67.27 -28.48 -52.95
N ASP A 93 -68.43 -28.75 -53.55
CA ASP A 93 -68.67 -28.73 -55.00
C ASP A 93 -68.93 -27.32 -55.56
N GLY A 94 -68.89 -26.28 -54.70
CA GLY A 94 -69.09 -24.89 -55.07
C GLY A 94 -70.55 -24.43 -55.05
N TYR A 95 -71.50 -25.30 -54.70
CA TYR A 95 -72.90 -24.93 -54.53
C TYR A 95 -73.08 -24.09 -53.25
N THR A 96 -73.87 -23.02 -53.33
CA THR A 96 -74.07 -22.05 -52.26
C THR A 96 -75.56 -21.78 -52.06
N GLU A 97 -75.99 -21.76 -50.80
CA GLU A 97 -77.31 -21.31 -50.35
C GLU A 97 -77.14 -20.09 -49.43
N THR A 98 -78.09 -19.15 -49.46
CA THR A 98 -78.07 -17.96 -48.60
C THR A 98 -79.43 -17.74 -47.95
N THR A 99 -79.45 -17.43 -46.65
CA THR A 99 -80.65 -17.02 -45.94
C THR A 99 -80.46 -15.65 -45.28
N ALA A 100 -81.53 -14.88 -45.19
CA ALA A 100 -81.55 -13.69 -44.35
C ALA A 100 -81.60 -14.10 -42.87
N SER A 101 -81.06 -13.26 -41.99
CA SER A 101 -81.12 -13.43 -40.54
C SER A 101 -81.85 -12.24 -39.90
N ASP A 102 -82.48 -12.48 -38.75
CA ASP A 102 -83.05 -11.44 -37.89
C ASP A 102 -82.00 -10.61 -37.12
N GLY A 103 -80.70 -10.87 -37.32
CA GLY A 103 -79.59 -10.25 -36.59
C GLY A 103 -79.12 -11.03 -35.37
N SER A 104 -79.73 -12.18 -35.07
CA SER A 104 -79.39 -13.05 -33.94
C SER A 104 -79.45 -14.54 -34.27
N THR A 105 -80.33 -14.95 -35.19
CA THR A 105 -80.54 -16.35 -35.60
C THR A 105 -80.71 -16.49 -37.11
N TYR A 106 -80.41 -17.69 -37.62
CA TYR A 106 -80.60 -18.05 -39.02
C TYR A 106 -81.12 -19.49 -39.13
N THR A 107 -81.80 -19.81 -40.23
CA THR A 107 -82.22 -21.18 -40.54
C THR A 107 -82.30 -21.40 -42.06
N PHE A 108 -81.67 -22.47 -42.52
CA PHE A 108 -81.84 -23.06 -43.84
C PHE A 108 -82.73 -24.30 -43.71
N THR A 109 -83.79 -24.41 -44.50
CA THR A 109 -84.80 -25.48 -44.38
C THR A 109 -84.82 -26.49 -45.54
N ASN A 110 -83.96 -26.31 -46.55
CA ASN A 110 -83.95 -27.11 -47.78
C ASN A 110 -82.55 -27.52 -48.25
N LEU A 111 -81.58 -27.68 -47.34
CA LEU A 111 -80.23 -28.13 -47.72
C LEU A 111 -80.25 -29.60 -48.17
N THR A 112 -79.23 -29.98 -48.94
CA THR A 112 -78.94 -31.38 -49.34
C THR A 112 -77.81 -31.97 -48.51
N ALA A 113 -77.67 -33.30 -48.50
CA ALA A 113 -76.65 -33.98 -47.72
C ALA A 113 -75.22 -33.58 -48.15
N GLY A 114 -74.29 -33.59 -47.20
CA GLY A 114 -72.90 -33.20 -47.40
C GLY A 114 -72.37 -32.26 -46.32
N THR A 115 -71.10 -31.87 -46.44
CA THR A 115 -70.44 -30.91 -45.55
C THR A 115 -70.52 -29.49 -46.11
N TRP A 116 -71.13 -28.61 -45.34
CA TRP A 116 -71.35 -27.20 -45.66
C TRP A 116 -70.46 -26.32 -44.79
N GLN A 117 -69.85 -25.32 -45.40
CA GLN A 117 -69.12 -24.23 -44.76
C GLN A 117 -70.06 -23.07 -44.53
N ILE A 118 -70.28 -22.69 -43.27
CA ILE A 118 -71.28 -21.70 -42.87
C ILE A 118 -70.57 -20.43 -42.43
N THR A 119 -70.93 -19.30 -43.05
CA THR A 119 -70.35 -17.98 -42.74
C THR A 119 -71.45 -16.93 -42.68
N ALA A 120 -71.50 -16.13 -41.63
CA ALA A 120 -72.40 -15.00 -41.50
C ALA A 120 -71.72 -13.70 -41.93
N TYR A 121 -72.49 -12.81 -42.55
CA TYR A 121 -72.06 -11.50 -43.02
C TYR A 121 -73.08 -10.43 -42.60
N ALA A 122 -72.58 -9.30 -42.10
CA ALA A 122 -73.38 -8.09 -41.95
C ALA A 122 -72.96 -7.09 -43.04
N THR A 123 -73.93 -6.57 -43.79
CA THR A 123 -73.69 -5.63 -44.89
C THR A 123 -74.49 -4.34 -44.72
N THR A 124 -73.93 -3.22 -45.16
CA THR A 124 -74.71 -1.98 -45.35
C THR A 124 -75.79 -2.16 -46.42
N THR A 125 -76.74 -1.23 -46.49
CA THR A 125 -77.70 -1.13 -47.61
C THR A 125 -77.04 -0.91 -48.97
N SER A 126 -75.79 -0.42 -49.01
CA SER A 126 -74.96 -0.33 -50.21
C SER A 126 -74.18 -1.60 -50.56
N GLY A 127 -74.30 -2.68 -49.76
CA GLY A 127 -73.64 -3.97 -49.98
C GLY A 127 -72.21 -4.08 -49.44
N THR A 128 -71.69 -3.06 -48.74
CA THR A 128 -70.36 -3.12 -48.10
C THR A 128 -70.39 -4.12 -46.96
N ARG A 129 -69.48 -5.10 -46.96
CA ARG A 129 -69.32 -6.08 -45.86
C ARG A 129 -68.67 -5.39 -44.65
N VAL A 130 -69.45 -5.25 -43.59
CA VAL A 130 -69.07 -4.57 -42.34
C VAL A 130 -68.50 -5.55 -41.33
N MET A 131 -69.15 -6.71 -41.19
CA MET A 131 -68.71 -7.79 -40.32
C MET A 131 -68.81 -9.14 -41.04
N GLN A 132 -67.97 -10.08 -40.61
CA GLN A 132 -67.91 -11.44 -41.10
C GLN A 132 -67.62 -12.37 -39.91
N SER A 133 -68.30 -13.52 -39.84
CA SER A 133 -67.96 -14.54 -38.85
C SER A 133 -66.77 -15.40 -39.26
N GLU A 134 -66.24 -16.19 -38.32
CA GLU A 134 -65.51 -17.39 -38.68
C GLU A 134 -66.37 -18.33 -39.52
N THR A 135 -65.74 -19.09 -40.41
CA THR A 135 -66.42 -20.10 -41.23
C THR A 135 -66.42 -21.45 -40.50
N LYS A 136 -67.60 -22.02 -40.22
CA LYS A 136 -67.72 -23.33 -39.54
C LYS A 136 -68.24 -24.43 -40.46
N SER A 137 -67.61 -25.61 -40.38
CA SER A 137 -68.02 -26.79 -41.14
C SER A 137 -69.13 -27.57 -40.42
N VAL A 138 -70.23 -27.87 -41.10
CA VAL A 138 -71.35 -28.67 -40.59
C VAL A 138 -71.71 -29.76 -41.61
N THR A 139 -71.86 -31.00 -41.15
CA THR A 139 -72.19 -32.14 -42.03
C THR A 139 -73.62 -32.61 -41.81
N LEU A 140 -74.43 -32.57 -42.88
CA LEU A 140 -75.82 -33.03 -42.91
C LEU A 140 -75.91 -34.39 -43.60
N SER A 141 -76.69 -35.32 -43.04
CA SER A 141 -76.86 -36.69 -43.56
C SER A 141 -78.15 -37.32 -43.03
N ASN A 142 -78.53 -38.50 -43.54
CA ASN A 142 -79.69 -39.25 -43.04
C ASN A 142 -79.60 -39.55 -41.52
N ALA A 143 -78.38 -39.64 -40.96
CA ALA A 143 -78.16 -39.88 -39.52
C ALA A 143 -78.28 -38.60 -38.68
N ASN A 144 -77.93 -37.43 -39.25
CA ASN A 144 -78.08 -36.10 -38.64
C ASN A 144 -78.83 -35.18 -39.61
N PRO A 145 -80.17 -35.31 -39.71
CA PRO A 145 -80.97 -34.53 -40.65
C PRO A 145 -81.24 -33.09 -40.20
N TYR A 146 -80.94 -32.80 -38.93
CA TYR A 146 -80.97 -31.49 -38.30
C TYR A 146 -79.59 -31.21 -37.71
N ALA A 147 -79.06 -30.00 -37.90
CA ALA A 147 -77.85 -29.54 -37.21
C ALA A 147 -77.99 -28.09 -36.74
N THR A 148 -77.23 -27.73 -35.71
CA THR A 148 -77.16 -26.38 -35.19
C THR A 148 -75.69 -25.96 -35.04
N THR A 149 -75.31 -24.77 -35.51
CA THR A 149 -73.99 -24.20 -35.22
C THR A 149 -74.06 -22.71 -34.92
N SER A 150 -73.40 -22.27 -33.85
CA SER A 150 -73.30 -20.85 -33.51
C SER A 150 -72.02 -20.24 -34.08
N LEU A 151 -72.12 -19.01 -34.60
CA LEU A 151 -71.01 -18.26 -35.21
C LEU A 151 -70.70 -16.98 -34.39
N THR A 152 -69.48 -16.46 -34.49
CA THR A 152 -69.06 -15.22 -33.81
C THR A 152 -68.70 -14.15 -34.84
N MET A 153 -69.41 -13.02 -34.85
CA MET A 153 -69.15 -11.95 -35.81
C MET A 153 -67.92 -11.12 -35.41
N ALA A 154 -67.05 -10.80 -36.38
CA ALA A 154 -65.92 -9.88 -36.21
C ALA A 154 -65.94 -8.78 -37.29
N PRO A 155 -65.29 -7.62 -37.09
CA PRO A 155 -65.14 -6.60 -38.13
C PRO A 155 -64.47 -7.18 -39.38
N ALA A 156 -65.07 -6.94 -40.55
CA ALA A 156 -64.46 -7.34 -41.81
C ALA A 156 -63.29 -6.41 -42.15
N SER A 157 -62.33 -6.89 -42.94
CA SER A 157 -61.22 -6.06 -43.43
C SER A 157 -61.73 -4.96 -44.38
N GLY A 158 -61.45 -3.70 -44.07
CA GLY A 158 -61.78 -2.58 -44.94
C GLY A 158 -61.44 -1.24 -44.28
N SER A 159 -62.21 -0.19 -44.61
CA SER A 159 -62.03 1.14 -44.02
C SER A 159 -63.36 1.80 -43.66
N GLY A 160 -63.43 2.43 -42.49
CA GLY A 160 -64.56 3.20 -42.01
C GLY A 160 -64.21 4.69 -41.85
N ASN A 161 -65.17 5.45 -41.36
CA ASN A 161 -64.99 6.87 -41.02
C ASN A 161 -65.21 7.09 -39.52
N ILE A 162 -64.74 8.22 -39.00
CA ILE A 162 -65.00 8.73 -37.65
C ILE A 162 -65.59 10.13 -37.79
N ALA A 163 -66.63 10.41 -37.01
CA ALA A 163 -67.25 11.73 -36.86
C ALA A 163 -67.73 11.87 -35.40
N LEU A 164 -66.78 11.88 -34.46
CA LEU A 164 -67.06 11.91 -33.02
C LEU A 164 -66.99 13.33 -32.47
N THR A 165 -68.08 13.80 -31.87
CA THR A 165 -68.10 15.07 -31.14
C THR A 165 -67.63 14.87 -29.70
N ILE A 166 -66.69 15.72 -29.29
CA ILE A 166 -66.08 15.78 -27.97
C ILE A 166 -66.44 17.15 -27.39
N ASN A 167 -67.36 17.20 -26.43
CA ASN A 167 -67.79 18.47 -25.83
C ASN A 167 -67.07 18.74 -24.50
N TRP A 168 -67.15 19.98 -24.04
CA TRP A 168 -66.86 20.38 -22.67
C TRP A 168 -67.81 21.49 -22.23
N ASP A 169 -67.95 21.66 -20.91
CA ASP A 169 -68.71 22.78 -20.34
C ASP A 169 -67.90 24.08 -20.50
N PRO A 170 -68.49 25.21 -20.96
CA PRO A 170 -67.79 26.49 -21.02
C PRO A 170 -67.17 26.96 -19.69
N ASN A 171 -67.69 26.49 -18.56
CA ASN A 171 -67.22 26.82 -17.21
C ASN A 171 -66.13 25.86 -16.69
N SER A 172 -65.79 24.80 -17.44
CA SER A 172 -64.69 23.86 -17.09
C SER A 172 -63.31 24.51 -17.13
N GLY A 173 -63.18 25.67 -17.80
CA GLY A 173 -61.90 26.31 -18.09
C GLY A 173 -61.22 25.80 -19.37
N ILE A 174 -61.82 24.84 -20.09
CA ILE A 174 -61.26 24.31 -21.34
C ILE A 174 -61.57 25.25 -22.52
N GLY A 175 -60.57 25.48 -23.39
CA GLY A 175 -60.71 26.19 -24.67
C GLY A 175 -60.04 25.48 -25.86
N TYR A 176 -59.23 24.44 -25.61
CA TYR A 176 -58.44 23.73 -26.61
C TYR A 176 -58.41 22.22 -26.31
N CYS A 177 -58.41 21.38 -27.34
CA CYS A 177 -58.34 19.92 -27.20
C CYS A 177 -57.34 19.34 -28.21
N GLU A 178 -56.43 18.50 -27.72
CA GLU A 178 -55.58 17.63 -28.53
C GLU A 178 -56.01 16.19 -28.36
N TRP A 179 -55.80 15.38 -29.41
CA TRP A 179 -56.11 13.96 -29.37
C TRP A 179 -55.09 13.14 -30.14
N ASN A 180 -54.78 11.96 -29.62
CA ASN A 180 -53.76 11.08 -30.19
C ASN A 180 -54.11 9.61 -29.96
N SER A 181 -53.52 8.73 -30.77
CA SER A 181 -53.69 7.28 -30.67
C SER A 181 -52.33 6.61 -30.77
N SER A 182 -52.00 5.71 -29.83
CA SER A 182 -50.81 4.86 -29.94
C SER A 182 -50.88 3.90 -31.12
N ASP A 183 -52.11 3.60 -31.56
CA ASP A 183 -52.39 2.46 -32.45
C ASP A 183 -52.48 2.89 -33.93
N SER A 184 -52.66 4.19 -34.20
CA SER A 184 -52.55 4.75 -35.55
C SER A 184 -52.28 6.26 -35.54
N PRO A 185 -51.11 6.73 -36.05
CA PRO A 185 -50.82 8.17 -36.19
C PRO A 185 -51.82 8.95 -37.04
N ALA A 186 -52.59 8.28 -37.91
CA ALA A 186 -53.62 8.93 -38.74
C ALA A 186 -54.83 9.43 -37.92
N LEU A 187 -54.95 9.06 -36.65
CA LEU A 187 -55.96 9.58 -35.72
C LEU A 187 -55.55 10.88 -35.03
N ALA A 188 -54.26 11.24 -35.01
CA ALA A 188 -53.78 12.37 -34.24
C ALA A 188 -54.27 13.71 -34.81
N GLY A 189 -54.64 14.64 -33.92
CA GLY A 189 -55.11 15.97 -34.28
C GLY A 189 -55.31 16.89 -33.07
N SER A 190 -55.69 18.13 -33.34
CA SER A 190 -55.95 19.14 -32.32
C SER A 190 -56.84 20.25 -32.87
N GLU A 191 -57.68 20.87 -32.05
CA GLU A 191 -58.50 22.01 -32.44
C GLU A 191 -58.74 22.99 -31.28
N GLU A 192 -58.73 24.29 -31.58
CA GLU A 192 -59.16 25.35 -30.68
C GLU A 192 -60.62 25.71 -30.99
N SER A 193 -61.48 25.74 -29.97
CA SER A 193 -62.92 25.91 -30.19
C SER A 193 -63.55 26.94 -29.25
N THR A 194 -64.08 28.00 -29.85
CA THR A 194 -64.89 29.02 -29.16
C THR A 194 -66.29 28.54 -28.80
N SER A 195 -66.69 27.34 -29.26
CA SER A 195 -68.04 26.78 -29.07
C SER A 195 -68.12 25.67 -28.01
N SER A 196 -67.01 25.40 -27.31
CA SER A 196 -66.89 24.37 -26.26
C SER A 196 -67.12 22.92 -26.74
N TYR A 197 -66.77 22.64 -28.00
CA TYR A 197 -66.70 21.27 -28.54
C TYR A 197 -65.73 21.19 -29.72
N VAL A 198 -65.22 19.99 -29.99
CA VAL A 198 -64.54 19.62 -31.25
C VAL A 198 -65.22 18.42 -31.88
N THR A 199 -65.09 18.23 -33.20
CA THR A 199 -65.52 17.01 -33.88
C THR A 199 -64.36 16.36 -34.61
N ILE A 200 -63.93 15.20 -34.11
CA ILE A 200 -62.90 14.37 -34.73
C ILE A 200 -63.49 13.75 -36.00
N ASN A 201 -63.08 14.28 -37.15
CA ASN A 201 -63.53 13.85 -38.47
C ASN A 201 -62.37 13.20 -39.25
N LEU A 202 -62.44 11.89 -39.49
CA LEU A 202 -61.44 11.15 -40.23
C LEU A 202 -62.11 10.17 -41.20
N ASN A 203 -61.68 10.15 -42.46
CA ASN A 203 -62.27 9.29 -43.49
C ASN A 203 -61.28 8.20 -43.94
N GLY A 204 -61.78 6.98 -44.17
CA GLY A 204 -60.99 5.89 -44.70
C GLY A 204 -59.96 5.28 -43.73
N LEU A 205 -60.15 5.44 -42.42
CA LEU A 205 -59.33 4.75 -41.43
C LEU A 205 -59.58 3.23 -41.51
N SER A 206 -58.55 2.43 -41.32
CA SER A 206 -58.67 0.96 -41.39
C SER A 206 -59.63 0.41 -40.34
N SER A 207 -60.26 -0.73 -40.66
CA SER A 207 -61.14 -1.44 -39.72
C SER A 207 -60.35 -2.00 -38.54
N GLY A 208 -60.76 -1.67 -37.32
CA GLY A 208 -60.07 -2.07 -36.08
C GLY A 208 -60.60 -1.35 -34.85
N THR A 209 -59.97 -1.59 -33.70
CA THR A 209 -60.19 -0.81 -32.47
C THR A 209 -58.91 -0.05 -32.14
N TYR A 210 -59.06 1.21 -31.77
CA TYR A 210 -57.97 2.16 -31.52
C TYR A 210 -58.20 2.83 -30.17
N SER A 211 -57.16 2.95 -29.36
CA SER A 211 -57.13 3.90 -28.24
C SER A 211 -57.18 5.34 -28.76
N LEU A 212 -57.84 6.23 -28.01
CA LEU A 212 -57.83 7.67 -28.23
C LEU A 212 -57.62 8.36 -26.88
N THR A 213 -56.44 8.93 -26.70
CA THR A 213 -56.16 9.87 -25.60
C THR A 213 -56.65 11.25 -26.01
N LEU A 214 -57.43 11.88 -25.13
CA LEU A 214 -58.00 13.22 -25.27
C LEU A 214 -57.44 14.11 -24.15
N SER A 215 -56.66 15.12 -24.51
CA SER A 215 -56.01 16.06 -23.58
C SER A 215 -56.58 17.46 -23.79
N PHE A 216 -57.16 18.04 -22.75
CA PHE A 216 -57.90 19.31 -22.80
C PHE A 216 -57.11 20.42 -22.10
N TYR A 217 -57.09 21.63 -22.64
CA TYR A 217 -56.29 22.77 -22.14
C TYR A 217 -57.13 24.06 -22.14
N THR A 218 -56.73 25.10 -21.40
CA THR A 218 -57.39 26.43 -21.50
C THR A 218 -57.25 27.07 -22.88
N SER A 219 -56.14 26.85 -23.57
CA SER A 219 -55.82 27.50 -24.85
C SER A 219 -54.79 26.71 -25.64
N GLN A 220 -54.71 26.97 -26.95
CA GLN A 220 -53.62 26.42 -27.78
C GLN A 220 -52.23 26.85 -27.29
N ALA A 221 -52.12 28.06 -26.72
CA ALA A 221 -50.86 28.56 -26.18
C ALA A 221 -50.37 27.73 -24.98
N SER A 222 -51.29 27.29 -24.11
CA SER A 222 -50.97 26.44 -22.95
C SER A 222 -50.38 25.10 -23.38
N ALA A 223 -51.01 24.43 -24.35
CA ALA A 223 -50.50 23.17 -24.92
C ALA A 223 -49.16 23.36 -25.64
N THR A 224 -49.04 24.40 -26.47
CA THR A 224 -47.80 24.71 -27.21
C THR A 224 -46.62 25.03 -26.29
N ALA A 225 -46.90 25.60 -25.11
CA ALA A 225 -45.90 25.86 -24.06
C ALA A 225 -45.54 24.61 -23.23
N GLY A 226 -46.19 23.46 -23.48
CA GLY A 226 -45.97 22.22 -22.73
C GLY A 226 -46.54 22.22 -21.31
N LEU A 227 -47.51 23.09 -21.02
CA LEU A 227 -48.25 23.02 -19.75
C LEU A 227 -49.10 21.74 -19.71
N PRO A 228 -49.37 21.14 -18.54
CA PRO A 228 -50.27 20.00 -18.45
C PRO A 228 -51.70 20.34 -18.90
N PRO A 229 -52.46 19.36 -19.42
CA PRO A 229 -53.89 19.55 -19.67
C PRO A 229 -54.66 19.80 -18.35
N VAL A 230 -55.84 20.45 -18.46
CA VAL A 230 -56.85 20.64 -17.40
C VAL A 230 -57.91 19.53 -17.37
N TYR A 231 -57.82 18.54 -18.26
CA TYR A 231 -58.46 17.24 -18.14
C TYR A 231 -57.78 16.28 -19.12
N GLU A 232 -57.63 15.01 -18.76
CA GLU A 232 -57.16 14.00 -19.71
C GLU A 232 -57.89 12.67 -19.52
N CYS A 233 -58.36 12.08 -20.61
CA CYS A 233 -58.96 10.76 -20.59
C CYS A 233 -58.43 9.92 -21.75
N THR A 234 -58.57 8.60 -21.66
CA THR A 234 -58.27 7.68 -22.76
C THR A 234 -59.43 6.73 -22.91
N GLU A 235 -59.99 6.73 -24.10
CA GLU A 235 -61.18 5.99 -24.51
C GLU A 235 -60.84 5.11 -25.72
N TYR A 236 -61.75 4.25 -26.17
CA TYR A 236 -61.51 3.37 -27.32
C TYR A 236 -62.50 3.62 -28.45
N ILE A 237 -62.04 3.60 -29.70
CA ILE A 237 -62.85 3.80 -30.90
C ILE A 237 -62.80 2.54 -31.75
N SER A 238 -63.95 1.93 -32.02
CA SER A 238 -64.06 0.86 -33.01
C SER A 238 -64.49 1.44 -34.37
N VAL A 239 -63.83 1.01 -35.44
CA VAL A 239 -64.02 1.48 -36.82
C VAL A 239 -64.39 0.28 -37.68
N TYR A 240 -65.55 0.30 -38.33
CA TYR A 240 -66.02 -0.78 -39.19
C TYR A 240 -66.13 -0.34 -40.66
N PRO A 241 -65.89 -1.23 -41.64
CA PRO A 241 -65.90 -0.89 -43.07
C PRO A 241 -67.21 -0.24 -43.53
N GLY A 242 -67.11 0.88 -44.23
CA GLY A 242 -68.27 1.56 -44.84
C GLY A 242 -69.28 2.17 -43.87
N LEU A 243 -68.99 2.18 -42.56
CA LEU A 243 -69.76 2.89 -41.54
C LEU A 243 -69.00 4.10 -41.00
N THR A 244 -69.70 4.97 -40.28
CA THR A 244 -69.12 6.10 -39.54
C THR A 244 -69.29 5.87 -38.05
N THR A 245 -68.19 5.91 -37.30
CA THR A 245 -68.17 5.90 -35.84
C THR A 245 -68.47 7.30 -35.33
N ASN A 246 -69.66 7.50 -34.77
CA ASN A 246 -70.22 8.81 -34.46
C ASN A 246 -70.90 8.89 -33.08
N LYS A 247 -70.89 7.82 -32.28
CA LYS A 247 -71.52 7.81 -30.95
C LYS A 247 -70.69 7.05 -29.92
N TRP A 248 -70.64 7.58 -28.71
CA TRP A 248 -70.12 6.89 -27.52
C TRP A 248 -71.17 5.93 -26.95
N THR A 249 -70.74 4.80 -26.43
CA THR A 249 -71.57 3.89 -25.63
C THR A 249 -71.99 4.59 -24.35
N ALA A 250 -73.25 4.42 -23.92
CA ALA A 250 -73.68 4.89 -22.61
C ALA A 250 -72.83 4.23 -21.52
N GLY A 251 -72.28 5.01 -20.60
CA GLY A 251 -71.32 4.52 -19.61
C GLY A 251 -71.44 5.22 -18.26
N THR A 252 -70.52 4.90 -17.36
CA THR A 252 -70.38 5.57 -16.05
C THR A 252 -69.04 6.30 -15.91
N ALA A 253 -68.36 6.59 -17.04
CA ALA A 253 -67.24 7.51 -17.05
C ALA A 253 -67.75 8.93 -16.75
N PRO A 254 -67.07 9.75 -15.92
CA PRO A 254 -67.61 11.02 -15.43
C PRO A 254 -67.93 12.01 -16.55
N HIS A 255 -67.22 11.90 -17.68
CA HIS A 255 -67.37 12.71 -18.88
C HIS A 255 -68.23 12.07 -19.99
N ILE A 256 -68.89 10.92 -19.74
CA ILE A 256 -69.84 10.30 -20.68
C ILE A 256 -71.19 10.13 -19.99
N SER A 257 -72.25 10.73 -20.55
CA SER A 257 -73.59 10.66 -20.00
C SER A 257 -74.21 9.25 -20.12
N ALA A 258 -75.27 9.00 -19.35
CA ALA A 258 -76.09 7.80 -19.47
C ALA A 258 -76.81 7.65 -20.84
N SER A 259 -76.79 8.68 -21.70
CA SER A 259 -77.27 8.62 -23.09
C SER A 259 -76.16 8.38 -24.13
N GLY A 260 -74.89 8.40 -23.71
CA GLY A 260 -73.71 8.26 -24.58
C GLY A 260 -73.23 9.59 -25.18
N ASP A 261 -73.44 10.71 -24.47
CA ASP A 261 -72.95 12.02 -24.86
C ASP A 261 -71.65 12.34 -24.09
N PHE A 262 -70.58 12.63 -24.82
CA PHE A 262 -69.30 13.01 -24.23
C PHE A 262 -69.30 14.50 -23.87
N SER A 263 -69.05 14.85 -22.62
CA SER A 263 -68.83 16.23 -22.16
C SER A 263 -67.96 16.31 -20.91
N VAL A 264 -66.82 17.00 -20.98
CA VAL A 264 -66.00 17.32 -19.79
C VAL A 264 -66.65 18.46 -19.00
N THR A 265 -67.21 18.16 -17.84
CA THR A 265 -67.87 19.15 -16.96
C THR A 265 -66.87 19.76 -15.96
N PRO A 266 -67.22 20.85 -15.22
CA PRO A 266 -66.35 21.38 -14.17
C PRO A 266 -66.09 20.33 -13.09
N ALA A 267 -67.10 19.51 -12.75
CA ALA A 267 -66.95 18.38 -11.85
C ALA A 267 -65.98 17.30 -12.39
N CYS A 268 -65.85 17.13 -13.71
CA CYS A 268 -64.81 16.27 -14.28
C CYS A 268 -63.41 16.85 -14.00
N VAL A 269 -63.21 18.14 -14.23
CA VAL A 269 -61.94 18.85 -13.95
C VAL A 269 -61.59 18.82 -12.46
N GLU A 270 -62.57 19.04 -11.58
CA GLU A 270 -62.43 19.00 -10.11
C GLU A 270 -62.11 17.60 -9.58
N THR A 271 -62.77 16.56 -10.10
CA THR A 271 -62.54 15.17 -9.67
C THR A 271 -61.31 14.54 -10.33
N PHE A 272 -60.84 15.06 -11.47
CA PHE A 272 -59.66 14.55 -12.15
C PHE A 272 -58.39 14.74 -11.31
N VAL A 273 -57.56 13.70 -11.30
CA VAL A 273 -56.29 13.71 -10.58
C VAL A 273 -55.15 13.83 -11.58
N TYR A 274 -54.43 14.95 -11.47
CA TYR A 274 -53.14 15.10 -12.11
C TYR A 274 -52.09 14.26 -11.42
N ARG A 275 -51.26 13.60 -12.21
CA ARG A 275 -49.97 13.10 -11.76
C ARG A 275 -49.05 14.24 -11.27
N LYS A 276 -49.31 15.49 -11.69
CA LYS A 276 -48.56 16.71 -11.37
C LYS A 276 -49.42 17.73 -10.62
N ILE A 277 -49.11 18.00 -9.35
CA ILE A 277 -49.80 18.99 -8.51
C ILE A 277 -48.91 20.22 -8.34
N TYR A 278 -49.44 21.41 -8.57
CA TYR A 278 -48.72 22.68 -8.55
C TYR A 278 -49.08 23.52 -7.33
N VAL A 279 -48.08 24.14 -6.71
CA VAL A 279 -48.22 25.05 -5.55
C VAL A 279 -47.46 26.34 -5.81
N LYS A 280 -48.09 27.50 -5.51
CA LYS A 280 -47.55 28.82 -5.85
C LYS A 280 -47.93 29.89 -4.83
N GLN A 281 -46.93 30.66 -4.38
CA GLN A 281 -47.03 31.66 -3.31
C GLN A 281 -48.17 32.69 -3.40
N VAL A 282 -48.65 32.99 -4.62
CA VAL A 282 -49.67 34.02 -4.90
C VAL A 282 -51.02 33.44 -5.34
N ALA A 283 -51.24 32.14 -5.14
CA ALA A 283 -52.51 31.49 -5.45
C ALA A 283 -53.55 31.70 -4.35
N ASP A 284 -54.77 31.24 -4.60
CA ASP A 284 -55.91 31.26 -3.67
C ASP A 284 -56.52 29.86 -3.60
N ASP A 285 -56.41 29.22 -2.44
CA ASP A 285 -56.91 27.86 -2.20
C ASP A 285 -58.43 27.74 -2.34
N SER A 286 -59.19 28.84 -2.20
CA SER A 286 -60.67 28.82 -2.34
C SER A 286 -61.15 28.42 -3.73
N ASN A 287 -60.28 28.55 -4.73
CA ASN A 287 -60.55 28.22 -6.12
C ASN A 287 -59.39 27.42 -6.77
N ALA A 288 -58.51 26.82 -5.97
CA ALA A 288 -57.41 26.00 -6.48
C ALA A 288 -57.87 24.60 -6.90
N THR A 289 -57.15 24.00 -7.85
CA THR A 289 -57.34 22.61 -8.31
C THR A 289 -56.04 21.80 -8.32
N GLY A 290 -54.90 22.45 -8.03
CA GLY A 290 -53.58 21.87 -8.17
C GLY A 290 -53.04 21.82 -9.60
N THR A 291 -53.75 22.38 -10.59
CA THR A 291 -53.23 22.57 -11.95
C THR A 291 -52.17 23.68 -11.99
N SER A 292 -51.35 23.73 -13.06
CA SER A 292 -50.40 24.83 -13.26
C SER A 292 -51.05 26.21 -13.40
N GLU A 293 -52.34 26.26 -13.73
CA GLU A 293 -53.12 27.48 -13.96
C GLU A 293 -53.92 27.91 -12.72
N ARG A 294 -54.45 26.93 -11.96
CA ARG A 294 -55.10 27.12 -10.65
C ARG A 294 -54.34 26.32 -9.58
N PRO A 295 -53.07 26.65 -9.31
CA PRO A 295 -52.25 25.96 -8.31
C PRO A 295 -52.79 26.19 -6.90
N PHE A 296 -52.42 25.33 -5.96
CA PHE A 296 -52.67 25.57 -4.54
C PHE A 296 -51.77 26.70 -4.01
N ALA A 297 -52.23 27.41 -2.99
CA ALA A 297 -51.46 28.40 -2.24
C ALA A 297 -50.60 27.74 -1.14
N THR A 298 -51.06 26.59 -0.63
CA THR A 298 -50.45 25.86 0.50
C THR A 298 -50.00 24.46 0.11
N ILE A 299 -49.02 23.90 0.84
CA ILE A 299 -48.59 22.50 0.66
C ILE A 299 -49.66 21.56 1.23
N GLU A 300 -50.33 21.99 2.29
CA GLU A 300 -51.39 21.29 3.01
C GLU A 300 -52.55 20.90 2.07
N GLN A 301 -53.03 21.81 1.21
CA GLN A 301 -54.06 21.50 0.22
C GLN A 301 -53.56 20.59 -0.90
N ALA A 302 -52.32 20.79 -1.36
CA ALA A 302 -51.70 19.91 -2.36
C ALA A 302 -51.56 18.46 -1.87
N MET A 303 -51.14 18.29 -0.61
CA MET A 303 -51.03 16.97 0.03
C MET A 303 -52.39 16.37 0.37
N ALA A 304 -53.40 17.17 0.74
CA ALA A 304 -54.77 16.68 0.91
C ALA A 304 -55.31 16.09 -0.40
N ARG A 305 -55.14 16.81 -1.53
CA ARG A 305 -55.55 16.35 -2.86
C ARG A 305 -54.78 15.09 -3.30
N LEU A 306 -53.48 15.02 -3.01
CA LEU A 306 -52.65 13.86 -3.33
C LEU A 306 -53.09 12.61 -2.55
N ASN A 307 -53.33 12.74 -1.24
CA ASN A 307 -53.77 11.64 -0.38
C ASN A 307 -55.16 11.13 -0.74
N GLU A 308 -56.10 12.03 -1.06
CA GLU A 308 -57.44 11.67 -1.56
C GLU A 308 -57.33 10.82 -2.84
N ALA A 309 -56.53 11.28 -3.80
CA ALA A 309 -56.32 10.60 -5.07
C ALA A 309 -55.68 9.22 -4.94
N ALA A 310 -54.66 9.12 -4.09
CA ALA A 310 -53.93 7.90 -3.79
C ALA A 310 -54.84 6.87 -3.10
N SER A 311 -55.60 7.30 -2.07
CA SER A 311 -56.56 6.47 -1.34
C SER A 311 -57.68 5.90 -2.22
N ASN A 312 -58.10 6.65 -3.25
CA ASN A 312 -59.10 6.20 -4.22
C ASN A 312 -58.54 5.22 -5.28
N GLY A 313 -57.25 4.89 -5.24
CA GLY A 313 -56.62 3.89 -6.12
C GLY A 313 -56.56 4.29 -7.60
N ILE A 314 -56.80 5.56 -7.94
CA ILE A 314 -57.09 6.04 -9.31
C ILE A 314 -55.96 5.74 -10.30
N ARG A 315 -54.72 5.63 -9.83
CA ARG A 315 -53.54 5.30 -10.65
C ARG A 315 -52.56 4.30 -10.00
N SER A 316 -52.91 3.55 -8.94
CA SER A 316 -51.90 2.82 -8.14
C SER A 316 -51.02 1.85 -8.96
N GLY A 317 -51.59 1.16 -9.95
CA GLY A 317 -50.83 0.30 -10.88
C GLY A 317 -49.99 1.02 -11.95
N GLN A 318 -49.96 2.35 -11.98
CA GLN A 318 -49.19 3.19 -12.91
C GLN A 318 -48.14 4.08 -12.21
N ILE A 319 -48.23 4.23 -10.88
CA ILE A 319 -47.30 5.05 -10.10
C ILE A 319 -46.09 4.18 -9.74
N THR A 320 -44.91 4.60 -10.18
CA THR A 320 -43.64 3.89 -9.99
C THR A 320 -42.51 4.88 -9.78
N ALA A 321 -41.31 4.41 -9.43
CA ALA A 321 -40.11 5.27 -9.35
C ALA A 321 -39.79 6.02 -10.66
N THR A 322 -40.16 5.48 -11.83
CA THR A 322 -39.98 6.17 -13.14
C THR A 322 -41.18 7.01 -13.56
N THR A 323 -42.32 6.84 -12.89
CA THR A 323 -43.58 7.56 -13.12
C THR A 323 -44.23 8.02 -11.81
N PRO A 324 -43.51 8.73 -10.91
CA PRO A 324 -44.01 9.09 -9.58
C PRO A 324 -45.14 10.12 -9.65
N TRP A 325 -45.84 10.38 -8.56
CA TRP A 325 -46.54 11.66 -8.39
C TRP A 325 -45.51 12.81 -8.43
N GLU A 326 -45.89 14.00 -8.90
CA GLU A 326 -45.00 15.15 -9.01
C GLU A 326 -45.62 16.36 -8.28
N LEU A 327 -44.90 16.97 -7.35
CA LEU A 327 -45.27 18.18 -6.60
C LEU A 327 -44.40 19.34 -7.06
N HIS A 328 -44.96 20.24 -7.87
CA HIS A 328 -44.26 21.37 -8.49
C HIS A 328 -44.41 22.65 -7.64
N VAL A 329 -43.30 23.16 -7.12
CA VAL A 329 -43.26 24.30 -6.19
C VAL A 329 -42.76 25.56 -6.89
N THR A 330 -43.54 26.63 -6.88
CA THR A 330 -43.17 27.95 -7.47
C THR A 330 -43.13 29.05 -6.40
N GLY A 331 -41.95 29.66 -6.21
CA GLY A 331 -41.74 30.70 -5.20
C GLY A 331 -41.63 30.15 -3.77
N THR A 332 -41.84 30.99 -2.76
CA THR A 332 -41.77 30.56 -1.34
C THR A 332 -43.16 30.24 -0.81
N ILE A 333 -43.39 28.96 -0.50
CA ILE A 333 -44.59 28.49 0.19
C ILE A 333 -44.25 28.36 1.66
N THR A 334 -44.98 29.07 2.52
CA THR A 334 -44.76 29.07 3.97
C THR A 334 -45.92 28.37 4.67
N ALA A 335 -45.62 27.39 5.53
CA ALA A 335 -46.61 26.69 6.34
C ALA A 335 -47.43 27.72 7.14
N THR A 336 -48.76 27.65 7.07
CA THR A 336 -49.63 28.66 7.69
C THR A 336 -49.94 28.31 9.14
N GLU A 337 -50.28 27.05 9.39
CA GLU A 337 -50.67 26.51 10.69
C GLU A 337 -49.57 25.63 11.32
N PRO A 338 -49.63 25.35 12.64
CA PRO A 338 -48.82 24.30 13.26
C PRO A 338 -48.98 22.97 12.52
N ILE A 339 -47.87 22.34 12.14
CA ILE A 339 -47.88 21.08 11.40
C ILE A 339 -48.32 19.99 12.39
N SER A 340 -49.54 19.48 12.20
CA SER A 340 -50.15 18.48 13.07
C SER A 340 -50.01 17.09 12.46
N GLY A 341 -49.29 16.21 13.15
CA GLY A 341 -48.83 14.92 12.62
C GLY A 341 -47.33 14.90 12.41
N ASP A 342 -46.83 13.96 11.61
CA ASP A 342 -45.40 13.66 11.53
C ASP A 342 -44.60 14.62 10.61
N ALA A 343 -45.23 15.19 9.58
CA ALA A 343 -44.62 16.22 8.71
C ALA A 343 -45.64 16.99 7.85
N LEU A 344 -45.21 18.11 7.26
CA LEU A 344 -45.96 18.89 6.26
C LEU A 344 -46.19 18.11 4.96
N ILE A 345 -45.18 17.36 4.51
CA ILE A 345 -45.25 16.40 3.41
C ILE A 345 -45.02 15.01 4.00
N ARG A 346 -46.11 14.30 4.29
CA ARG A 346 -46.08 12.88 4.65
C ARG A 346 -46.21 12.05 3.37
N VAL A 347 -45.31 11.09 3.18
CA VAL A 347 -45.38 10.07 2.13
C VAL A 347 -45.24 8.70 2.77
N ASP A 348 -46.24 7.85 2.57
CA ASP A 348 -46.25 6.45 2.98
C ASP A 348 -46.72 5.56 1.81
N ASP A 349 -46.86 4.25 2.05
CA ASP A 349 -47.28 3.23 1.07
C ASP A 349 -48.55 3.62 0.27
N THR A 350 -49.40 4.49 0.80
CA THR A 350 -50.58 5.02 0.10
C THR A 350 -50.17 5.80 -1.15
N ILE A 351 -49.19 6.69 -1.03
CA ILE A 351 -48.66 7.52 -2.14
C ILE A 351 -47.60 6.75 -2.92
N ALA A 352 -46.78 5.94 -2.22
CA ALA A 352 -45.67 5.11 -2.69
C ALA A 352 -44.51 5.83 -3.41
N TYR A 353 -44.76 6.71 -4.39
CA TYR A 353 -43.72 7.40 -5.14
C TYR A 353 -44.04 8.88 -5.38
N LEU A 354 -43.20 9.80 -4.89
CA LEU A 354 -43.34 11.25 -5.07
C LEU A 354 -42.04 11.92 -5.57
N ALA A 355 -42.16 12.92 -6.44
CA ALA A 355 -41.09 13.80 -6.88
C ALA A 355 -41.43 15.25 -6.54
N ILE A 356 -40.61 15.90 -5.71
CA ILE A 356 -40.76 17.30 -5.30
C ILE A 356 -39.85 18.15 -6.19
N ILE A 357 -40.44 19.00 -7.05
CA ILE A 357 -39.77 19.67 -8.16
C ILE A 357 -39.88 21.19 -8.01
N GLY A 358 -38.74 21.89 -8.04
CA GLY A 358 -38.70 23.34 -7.96
C GLY A 358 -38.83 24.00 -9.33
N GLU A 359 -39.90 24.75 -9.56
CA GLU A 359 -40.17 25.49 -10.78
C GLU A 359 -39.50 26.88 -10.76
N GLY A 360 -38.51 27.06 -11.63
CA GLY A 360 -37.75 28.31 -11.75
C GLY A 360 -36.84 28.60 -10.55
N SER A 361 -36.33 29.83 -10.48
CA SER A 361 -35.42 30.26 -9.40
C SER A 361 -36.19 30.66 -8.14
N GLY A 362 -35.92 29.99 -7.02
CA GLY A 362 -36.43 30.38 -5.69
C GLY A 362 -37.56 29.53 -5.12
N ALA A 363 -37.86 28.38 -5.73
CA ALA A 363 -38.77 27.37 -5.17
C ALA A 363 -38.34 26.97 -3.75
N THR A 364 -39.18 27.29 -2.76
CA THR A 364 -38.87 27.13 -1.34
C THR A 364 -40.10 26.63 -0.59
N ILE A 365 -39.92 25.60 0.24
CA ILE A 365 -40.89 25.18 1.26
C ILE A 365 -40.32 25.63 2.62
N ASP A 366 -41.00 26.57 3.25
CA ASP A 366 -40.63 27.17 4.53
C ASP A 366 -41.59 26.71 5.62
N ALA A 367 -41.15 25.80 6.50
CA ALA A 367 -42.01 25.33 7.58
C ALA A 367 -42.18 26.34 8.72
N ASP A 368 -41.50 27.51 8.69
CA ASP A 368 -41.63 28.58 9.69
C ASP A 368 -41.51 28.09 11.16
N LYS A 369 -40.72 27.04 11.37
CA LYS A 369 -40.54 26.32 12.65
C LYS A 369 -41.85 25.75 13.24
N LYS A 370 -42.77 25.29 12.39
CA LYS A 370 -44.07 24.73 12.79
C LYS A 370 -44.12 23.21 12.87
N GLY A 371 -43.05 22.51 12.45
CA GLY A 371 -42.91 21.05 12.44
C GLY A 371 -41.87 20.58 11.42
N THR A 372 -41.78 19.26 11.22
CA THR A 372 -40.95 18.61 10.20
C THR A 372 -41.49 18.86 8.79
N ILE A 373 -40.61 19.00 7.80
CA ILE A 373 -41.00 19.37 6.42
C ILE A 373 -41.42 18.14 5.62
N VAL A 374 -40.63 17.07 5.67
CA VAL A 374 -40.88 15.83 4.92
C VAL A 374 -40.74 14.61 5.84
N TYR A 375 -41.71 13.70 5.80
CA TYR A 375 -41.64 12.36 6.39
C TYR A 375 -41.81 11.34 5.26
N VAL A 376 -40.93 10.34 5.22
CA VAL A 376 -40.99 9.22 4.28
C VAL A 376 -41.09 7.92 5.09
N GLY A 377 -42.21 7.21 4.98
CA GLY A 377 -42.52 6.00 5.75
C GLY A 377 -42.80 4.78 4.87
N GLY A 378 -42.58 3.58 5.41
CA GLY A 378 -42.89 2.32 4.71
C GLY A 378 -41.98 2.08 3.50
N ASP A 379 -42.47 1.38 2.47
CA ASP A 379 -41.71 1.13 1.22
C ASP A 379 -41.72 2.35 0.27
N ALA A 380 -42.09 3.54 0.76
CA ALA A 380 -42.27 4.73 -0.06
C ALA A 380 -40.94 5.37 -0.49
N SER A 381 -40.93 5.95 -1.69
CA SER A 381 -39.79 6.63 -2.28
C SER A 381 -40.12 8.07 -2.66
N VAL A 382 -39.32 9.01 -2.18
CA VAL A 382 -39.45 10.45 -2.46
C VAL A 382 -38.18 10.95 -3.11
N SER A 383 -38.29 11.66 -4.24
CA SER A 383 -37.18 12.37 -4.87
C SER A 383 -37.36 13.89 -4.76
N MET A 384 -36.26 14.64 -4.68
CA MET A 384 -36.27 16.10 -4.65
C MET A 384 -35.31 16.69 -5.68
N GLN A 385 -35.77 17.71 -6.40
CA GLN A 385 -34.97 18.48 -7.36
C GLN A 385 -35.32 19.98 -7.25
N THR A 386 -34.29 20.84 -7.29
CA THR A 386 -34.39 22.32 -7.36
C THR A 386 -35.22 23.04 -6.27
N VAL A 387 -35.64 22.37 -5.19
CA VAL A 387 -36.36 22.97 -4.05
C VAL A 387 -35.42 23.29 -2.87
N THR A 388 -35.71 24.38 -2.16
CA THR A 388 -35.16 24.65 -0.83
C THR A 388 -36.17 24.27 0.26
N LEU A 389 -35.87 23.27 1.06
CA LEU A 389 -36.57 22.98 2.31
C LEU A 389 -35.90 23.78 3.44
N LYS A 390 -36.65 24.57 4.20
CA LYS A 390 -36.05 25.33 5.32
C LYS A 390 -36.94 25.55 6.53
N ASN A 391 -36.30 25.93 7.64
CA ASN A 391 -36.92 26.23 8.93
C ASN A 391 -37.79 25.09 9.47
N GLY A 392 -37.46 23.84 9.16
CA GLY A 392 -38.09 22.68 9.77
C GLY A 392 -37.76 22.61 11.26
N TYR A 393 -38.69 22.13 12.09
CA TYR A 393 -38.52 22.12 13.53
C TYR A 393 -39.18 20.93 14.23
N ASP A 394 -38.37 20.14 14.93
CA ASP A 394 -38.86 19.18 15.91
C ASP A 394 -38.51 19.64 17.36
N PRO A 395 -39.50 20.17 18.11
CA PRO A 395 -39.34 20.51 19.53
C PRO A 395 -39.47 19.30 20.48
N THR A 396 -39.98 18.17 20.00
CA THR A 396 -40.70 17.19 20.83
C THR A 396 -40.13 15.78 20.80
N SER A 397 -39.62 15.29 19.66
CA SER A 397 -39.12 13.92 19.59
C SER A 397 -37.70 13.79 20.13
N THR A 398 -37.38 12.58 20.57
CA THR A 398 -36.03 12.14 20.93
C THR A 398 -35.30 11.47 19.75
N VAL A 399 -36.01 11.21 18.64
CA VAL A 399 -35.44 10.58 17.44
C VAL A 399 -34.84 11.65 16.53
N GLY A 400 -35.63 12.51 15.88
CA GLY A 400 -35.09 13.68 15.18
C GLY A 400 -35.82 14.10 13.91
N GLY A 401 -35.07 14.64 12.94
CA GLY A 401 -35.55 14.92 11.58
C GLY A 401 -36.24 16.26 11.42
N GLY A 402 -35.55 17.36 11.74
CA GLY A 402 -36.12 18.71 11.66
C GLY A 402 -36.54 19.10 10.24
N GLY A 403 -35.71 18.83 9.24
CA GLY A 403 -36.05 19.03 7.83
C GLY A 403 -36.76 17.82 7.23
N VAL A 404 -36.08 16.68 7.19
CA VAL A 404 -36.54 15.42 6.62
C VAL A 404 -36.37 14.29 7.64
N TYR A 405 -37.39 13.44 7.79
CA TYR A 405 -37.35 12.20 8.55
C TYR A 405 -37.65 11.01 7.61
N ILE A 406 -36.86 9.95 7.71
CA ILE A 406 -36.95 8.77 6.83
C ILE A 406 -37.05 7.53 7.71
N ASP A 407 -38.09 6.72 7.50
CA ASP A 407 -38.55 5.64 8.36
C ASP A 407 -38.90 4.43 7.47
N ALA A 408 -37.99 3.47 7.33
CA ALA A 408 -38.00 2.38 6.32
C ALA A 408 -37.99 2.79 4.83
N GLY A 409 -38.39 4.01 4.47
CA GLY A 409 -38.48 4.45 3.06
C GLY A 409 -37.19 5.04 2.47
N THR A 410 -37.25 5.50 1.22
CA THR A 410 -36.11 6.11 0.49
C THR A 410 -36.33 7.59 0.19
N PHE A 411 -35.39 8.47 0.55
CA PHE A 411 -35.33 9.85 0.08
C PHE A 411 -34.14 10.07 -0.88
N THR A 412 -34.38 10.60 -2.08
CA THR A 412 -33.34 10.88 -3.09
C THR A 412 -33.24 12.38 -3.40
N MET A 413 -32.20 13.04 -2.92
CA MET A 413 -31.90 14.44 -3.18
C MET A 413 -31.03 14.58 -4.44
N ASN A 414 -31.68 14.88 -5.58
CA ASN A 414 -31.01 15.08 -6.87
C ASN A 414 -30.44 16.49 -7.04
N SER A 415 -31.08 17.49 -6.44
CA SER A 415 -30.55 18.83 -6.20
C SER A 415 -31.48 19.59 -5.26
N GLY A 416 -31.06 20.78 -4.81
CA GLY A 416 -31.83 21.62 -3.90
C GLY A 416 -31.04 21.97 -2.65
N THR A 417 -31.73 22.43 -1.61
CA THR A 417 -31.12 22.81 -0.33
C THR A 417 -31.99 22.36 0.85
N ILE A 418 -31.40 21.86 1.93
CA ILE A 418 -32.05 21.64 3.23
C ILE A 418 -31.34 22.53 4.26
N THR A 419 -32.01 23.55 4.79
CA THR A 419 -31.32 24.61 5.56
C THR A 419 -32.09 25.21 6.73
N SER A 420 -31.36 25.66 7.76
CA SER A 420 -31.92 26.32 8.94
C SER A 420 -32.96 25.48 9.71
N SER A 421 -32.99 24.17 9.47
CA SER A 421 -33.86 23.23 10.16
C SER A 421 -33.21 22.75 11.45
N GLN A 422 -34.01 22.47 12.48
CA GLN A 422 -33.47 22.21 13.81
C GLN A 422 -34.26 21.17 14.60
N THR A 423 -33.58 20.46 15.50
CA THR A 423 -34.18 19.62 16.55
C THR A 423 -33.73 20.11 17.93
N VAL A 424 -34.54 19.87 18.96
CA VAL A 424 -34.18 20.20 20.35
C VAL A 424 -33.50 19.03 21.06
N ASN A 425 -34.08 17.83 20.97
CA ASN A 425 -33.66 16.66 21.77
C ASN A 425 -33.26 15.42 20.94
N GLY A 426 -33.37 15.47 19.60
CA GLY A 426 -33.06 14.37 18.69
C GLY A 426 -31.91 14.67 17.72
N GLY A 427 -31.58 13.70 16.86
CA GLY A 427 -30.59 13.84 15.80
C GLY A 427 -31.12 14.57 14.56
N GLY A 428 -30.27 14.75 13.55
CA GLY A 428 -30.70 15.01 12.17
C GLY A 428 -31.44 16.34 12.00
N GLY A 429 -30.75 17.45 12.26
CA GLY A 429 -31.33 18.80 12.13
C GLY A 429 -31.81 19.08 10.71
N GLY A 430 -31.02 18.67 9.71
CA GLY A 430 -31.41 18.65 8.31
C GLY A 430 -32.16 17.36 7.93
N VAL A 431 -31.51 16.21 8.06
CA VAL A 431 -32.05 14.88 7.70
C VAL A 431 -31.80 13.88 8.82
N TYR A 432 -32.81 13.09 9.16
CA TYR A 432 -32.68 11.91 10.03
C TYR A 432 -33.07 10.67 9.24
N VAL A 433 -32.18 9.67 9.25
CA VAL A 433 -32.37 8.36 8.62
C VAL A 433 -32.53 7.34 9.76
N ALA A 434 -33.75 6.88 10.01
CA ALA A 434 -34.04 5.85 10.99
C ALA A 434 -33.72 4.44 10.44
N THR A 435 -33.85 3.44 11.30
CA THR A 435 -33.73 2.01 10.97
C THR A 435 -34.46 1.63 9.68
N GLY A 436 -33.72 1.01 8.76
CA GLY A 436 -34.23 0.58 7.45
C GLY A 436 -34.44 1.70 6.43
N GLY A 437 -34.33 2.98 6.81
CA GLY A 437 -34.45 4.11 5.90
C GLY A 437 -33.20 4.29 5.03
N GLU A 438 -33.40 4.79 3.81
CA GLU A 438 -32.32 5.12 2.88
C GLU A 438 -32.34 6.61 2.47
N PHE A 439 -31.21 7.29 2.63
CA PHE A 439 -30.98 8.62 2.06
C PHE A 439 -29.94 8.55 0.93
N VAL A 440 -30.29 9.04 -0.27
CA VAL A 440 -29.38 9.17 -1.42
C VAL A 440 -29.21 10.65 -1.77
N MET A 441 -28.03 11.21 -1.55
CA MET A 441 -27.68 12.58 -1.93
C MET A 441 -26.82 12.58 -3.19
N ASN A 442 -27.42 12.84 -4.34
CA ASN A 442 -26.70 12.95 -5.62
C ASN A 442 -26.12 14.34 -5.85
N ASN A 443 -26.79 15.40 -5.37
CA ASN A 443 -26.28 16.76 -5.39
C ASN A 443 -27.08 17.68 -4.44
N GLY A 444 -26.71 18.96 -4.35
CA GLY A 444 -27.39 19.98 -3.54
C GLY A 444 -26.66 20.24 -2.22
N THR A 445 -27.35 20.90 -1.28
CA THR A 445 -26.73 21.44 -0.06
C THR A 445 -27.52 21.12 1.20
N ILE A 446 -26.88 20.62 2.25
CA ILE A 446 -27.45 20.50 3.61
C ILE A 446 -26.66 21.45 4.52
N SER A 447 -27.27 22.56 4.95
CA SER A 447 -26.51 23.62 5.61
C SER A 447 -27.20 24.39 6.73
N ALA A 448 -26.44 24.94 7.67
CA ALA A 448 -26.94 25.79 8.76
C ALA A 448 -28.02 25.14 9.65
N ASN A 449 -28.11 23.80 9.62
CA ASN A 449 -29.02 23.02 10.45
C ASN A 449 -28.43 22.77 11.85
N LYS A 450 -29.29 22.43 12.82
CA LYS A 450 -28.90 22.28 14.24
C LYS A 450 -29.59 21.11 14.94
N ALA A 451 -28.83 20.27 15.63
CA ALA A 451 -29.35 19.18 16.45
C ALA A 451 -28.54 19.05 17.74
N ILE A 452 -28.82 18.01 18.54
CA ILE A 452 -27.81 17.51 19.48
C ILE A 452 -26.77 16.64 18.75
N LYS A 453 -27.21 15.74 17.85
CA LYS A 453 -26.34 14.83 17.09
C LYS A 453 -26.59 14.94 15.59
N GLY A 454 -25.54 14.87 14.77
CA GLY A 454 -25.70 14.79 13.31
C GLY A 454 -26.44 16.00 12.73
N ASN A 455 -25.90 17.20 12.94
CA ASN A 455 -26.65 18.44 12.72
C ASN A 455 -27.16 18.58 11.28
N GLY A 456 -26.33 18.18 10.30
CA GLY A 456 -26.74 18.06 8.91
C GLY A 456 -27.54 16.77 8.69
N VAL A 457 -26.87 15.63 8.89
CA VAL A 457 -27.44 14.29 8.72
C VAL A 457 -27.16 13.44 9.96
N TYR A 458 -28.16 12.69 10.42
CA TYR A 458 -28.00 11.60 11.38
C TYR A 458 -28.47 10.30 10.73
N VAL A 459 -27.65 9.24 10.86
CA VAL A 459 -27.94 7.89 10.37
C VAL A 459 -27.97 6.96 11.58
N ASP A 460 -29.15 6.44 11.91
CA ASP A 460 -29.40 5.54 13.04
C ASP A 460 -28.98 4.09 12.73
N GLU A 461 -29.05 3.20 13.70
CA GLU A 461 -28.82 1.76 13.53
C GLU A 461 -29.67 1.19 12.37
N ASP A 462 -29.04 0.44 11.45
CA ASP A 462 -29.56 -0.02 10.15
C ASP A 462 -30.05 1.07 9.16
N GLY A 463 -29.84 2.36 9.43
CA GLY A 463 -30.05 3.43 8.45
C GLY A 463 -28.94 3.45 7.39
N ILE A 464 -29.26 3.85 6.16
CA ILE A 464 -28.30 3.93 5.04
C ILE A 464 -28.23 5.36 4.49
N PHE A 465 -27.03 5.94 4.41
CA PHE A 465 -26.77 7.19 3.70
C PHE A 465 -25.75 6.99 2.58
N THR A 466 -26.12 7.33 1.35
CA THR A 466 -25.22 7.37 0.19
C THR A 466 -25.07 8.81 -0.33
N MET A 467 -23.85 9.36 -0.27
CA MET A 467 -23.49 10.67 -0.82
C MET A 467 -22.68 10.49 -2.11
N ASN A 468 -23.31 10.76 -3.25
CA ASN A 468 -22.68 10.75 -4.58
C ASN A 468 -22.28 12.15 -5.06
N GLY A 469 -22.51 13.19 -4.25
CA GLY A 469 -22.17 14.57 -4.57
C GLY A 469 -22.82 15.58 -3.63
N GLY A 470 -22.70 16.87 -3.96
CA GLY A 470 -23.27 17.96 -3.16
C GLY A 470 -22.40 18.38 -1.98
N THR A 471 -23.00 19.08 -1.01
CA THR A 471 -22.28 19.70 0.12
C THR A 471 -23.05 19.65 1.43
N ILE A 472 -22.39 19.24 2.52
CA ILE A 472 -22.90 19.33 3.90
C ILE A 472 -22.07 20.38 4.64
N SER A 473 -22.64 21.54 4.98
CA SER A 473 -21.83 22.67 5.46
C SER A 473 -22.45 23.62 6.49
N ALA A 474 -21.60 24.21 7.33
CA ALA A 474 -22.01 25.17 8.35
C ALA A 474 -23.12 24.68 9.31
N ASN A 475 -23.29 23.36 9.46
CA ASN A 475 -24.21 22.78 10.45
C ASN A 475 -23.54 22.81 11.83
N THR A 476 -24.32 23.10 12.87
CA THR A 476 -23.80 23.43 14.20
C THR A 476 -24.67 22.87 15.31
N ASN A 477 -24.07 22.31 16.36
CA ASN A 477 -24.83 21.83 17.52
C ASN A 477 -25.74 22.92 18.12
N ASN A 478 -26.89 22.52 18.64
CA ASN A 478 -27.76 23.37 19.46
C ASN A 478 -27.18 23.61 20.88
N THR A 479 -26.25 22.77 21.32
CA THR A 479 -25.63 22.74 22.66
C THR A 479 -24.16 22.30 22.60
N SER A 480 -23.37 22.61 23.64
CA SER A 480 -21.90 22.53 23.59
C SER A 480 -21.27 21.16 23.92
N THR A 481 -22.05 20.07 23.92
CA THR A 481 -21.61 18.78 24.51
C THR A 481 -21.53 17.60 23.54
N TYR A 482 -22.22 17.65 22.40
CA TYR A 482 -22.52 16.46 21.59
C TYR A 482 -21.79 16.41 20.21
N GLU A 483 -22.08 15.38 19.42
CA GLU A 483 -21.23 14.85 18.35
C GLU A 483 -21.81 14.96 16.92
N GLY A 484 -20.95 14.83 15.90
CA GLY A 484 -21.37 14.72 14.49
C GLY A 484 -21.77 16.06 13.89
N GLY A 485 -20.79 16.91 13.61
CA GLY A 485 -21.03 18.29 13.19
C GLY A 485 -21.73 18.39 11.83
N GLY A 486 -21.27 17.64 10.83
CA GLY A 486 -21.96 17.45 9.56
C GLY A 486 -22.83 16.20 9.57
N VAL A 487 -22.20 15.04 9.81
CA VAL A 487 -22.83 13.71 9.81
C VAL A 487 -22.56 13.00 11.15
N TYR A 488 -23.58 12.33 11.69
CA TYR A 488 -23.45 11.30 12.72
C TYR A 488 -23.89 9.96 12.11
N CYS A 489 -23.13 8.89 12.34
CA CYS A 489 -23.37 7.57 11.76
C CYS A 489 -23.28 6.46 12.82
N ASP A 490 -24.40 5.82 13.09
CA ASP A 490 -24.50 4.54 13.83
C ASP A 490 -24.91 3.39 12.88
N GLY A 491 -25.53 3.72 11.73
CA GLY A 491 -25.72 2.82 10.58
C GLY A 491 -24.59 2.91 9.54
N ILE A 492 -24.96 2.86 8.25
CA ILE A 492 -24.02 2.83 7.12
C ILE A 492 -23.98 4.19 6.41
N PHE A 493 -22.78 4.76 6.24
CA PHE A 493 -22.53 5.92 5.39
C PHE A 493 -21.52 5.57 4.28
N THR A 494 -21.90 5.79 3.01
CA THR A 494 -20.99 5.71 1.86
C THR A 494 -20.87 7.08 1.17
N MET A 495 -19.65 7.59 1.02
CA MET A 495 -19.37 8.83 0.29
C MET A 495 -18.50 8.53 -0.94
N THR A 496 -19.03 8.73 -2.14
CA THR A 496 -18.30 8.54 -3.40
C THR A 496 -17.78 9.86 -4.00
N ASP A 497 -18.47 10.97 -3.76
CA ASP A 497 -18.02 12.33 -4.06
C ASP A 497 -18.75 13.35 -3.17
N GLY A 498 -18.43 14.64 -3.31
CA GLY A 498 -19.05 15.74 -2.58
C GLY A 498 -18.14 16.36 -1.53
N THR A 499 -18.69 17.22 -0.66
CA THR A 499 -17.89 17.95 0.33
C THR A 499 -18.59 18.13 1.68
N ILE A 500 -17.92 17.76 2.77
CA ILE A 500 -18.36 18.03 4.15
C ILE A 500 -17.47 19.13 4.72
N THR A 501 -17.99 20.35 4.90
CA THR A 501 -17.15 21.53 5.18
C THR A 501 -17.71 22.59 6.12
N GLY A 502 -16.85 23.16 6.98
CA GLY A 502 -17.22 24.27 7.85
C GLY A 502 -18.26 23.92 8.93
N ASN A 503 -18.47 22.63 9.21
CA ASN A 503 -19.38 22.18 10.26
C ASN A 503 -18.69 22.25 11.64
N THR A 504 -19.51 22.29 12.71
CA THR A 504 -19.02 22.48 14.09
C THR A 504 -19.76 21.61 15.11
N ALA A 505 -18.99 20.78 15.81
CA ALA A 505 -19.41 19.96 16.95
C ALA A 505 -18.26 19.77 17.96
N THR A 506 -18.54 19.10 19.09
CA THR A 506 -17.53 18.71 20.07
C THR A 506 -16.65 17.59 19.51
N HIS A 507 -17.24 16.49 19.06
CA HIS A 507 -16.54 15.36 18.43
C HIS A 507 -16.99 15.15 16.99
N GLY A 508 -16.07 14.75 16.11
CA GLY A 508 -16.37 14.45 14.71
C GLY A 508 -17.00 15.64 13.99
N LYS A 509 -16.28 16.78 13.91
CA LYS A 509 -16.87 18.03 13.42
C LYS A 509 -17.32 17.92 11.96
N GLY A 510 -16.63 17.15 11.13
CA GLY A 510 -17.15 16.70 9.84
C GLY A 510 -18.09 15.51 10.02
N VAL A 511 -17.52 14.36 10.39
CA VAL A 511 -18.21 13.07 10.56
C VAL A 511 -17.89 12.48 11.93
N TYR A 512 -18.91 11.99 12.62
CA TYR A 512 -18.78 11.12 13.79
C TYR A 512 -19.35 9.74 13.46
N ILE A 513 -18.60 8.68 13.79
CA ILE A 513 -18.97 7.29 13.59
C ILE A 513 -19.03 6.64 14.97
N ASP A 514 -20.20 6.16 15.37
CA ASP A 514 -20.41 5.47 16.63
C ASP A 514 -19.95 4.01 16.56
N ALA A 515 -20.06 3.24 17.65
CA ALA A 515 -19.49 1.90 17.75
C ALA A 515 -20.01 0.90 16.69
N ASN A 516 -21.27 0.99 16.27
CA ASN A 516 -21.83 0.13 15.22
C ASN A 516 -21.70 0.72 13.81
N GLY A 517 -21.31 1.99 13.71
CA GLY A 517 -21.31 2.73 12.46
C GLY A 517 -20.21 2.27 11.50
N GLU A 518 -20.55 2.22 10.20
CA GLU A 518 -19.60 2.03 9.11
C GLU A 518 -19.57 3.28 8.22
N PHE A 519 -18.39 3.88 8.05
CA PHE A 519 -18.16 4.91 7.04
C PHE A 519 -17.19 4.42 5.96
N THR A 520 -17.64 4.38 4.70
CA THR A 520 -16.78 4.12 3.54
C THR A 520 -16.63 5.38 2.66
N MET A 521 -15.43 5.95 2.62
CA MET A 521 -15.05 7.11 1.80
C MET A 521 -14.30 6.67 0.53
N ASN A 522 -15.01 6.67 -0.60
CA ASN A 522 -14.51 6.34 -1.94
C ASN A 522 -14.08 7.57 -2.76
N GLY A 523 -14.31 8.79 -2.26
CA GLY A 523 -13.94 10.05 -2.90
C GLY A 523 -14.45 11.28 -2.15
N GLY A 524 -14.44 12.44 -2.80
CA GLY A 524 -14.86 13.72 -2.20
C GLY A 524 -13.88 14.28 -1.16
N SER A 525 -14.37 15.22 -0.34
CA SER A 525 -13.55 15.97 0.63
C SER A 525 -14.25 16.22 1.98
N ILE A 526 -13.52 16.03 3.08
CA ILE A 526 -13.92 16.45 4.43
C ILE A 526 -12.95 17.54 4.86
N THR A 527 -13.36 18.80 4.79
CA THR A 527 -12.43 19.94 4.90
C THR A 527 -12.91 21.07 5.78
N SER A 528 -12.00 21.76 6.46
CA SER A 528 -12.29 23.01 7.18
C SER A 528 -13.39 22.87 8.26
N ASN A 529 -13.62 21.67 8.79
CA ASN A 529 -14.54 21.46 9.91
C ASN A 529 -13.79 21.78 11.21
N THR A 530 -14.44 22.49 12.13
CA THR A 530 -13.77 23.15 13.27
C THR A 530 -14.64 23.13 14.53
N GLY A 531 -14.01 23.24 15.70
CA GLY A 531 -14.71 23.45 16.97
C GLY A 531 -13.72 23.72 18.10
N SER A 532 -14.19 24.42 19.14
CA SER A 532 -13.34 24.95 20.22
C SER A 532 -12.82 23.90 21.20
N THR A 533 -13.39 22.70 21.21
CA THR A 533 -13.09 21.60 22.13
C THR A 533 -13.21 20.24 21.43
N GLY A 534 -12.84 19.18 22.14
CA GLY A 534 -13.00 17.78 21.70
C GLY A 534 -12.10 17.37 20.53
N SER A 535 -12.33 16.16 20.04
CA SER A 535 -11.45 15.46 19.10
C SER A 535 -12.08 15.16 17.74
N GLY A 536 -11.26 14.80 16.76
CA GLY A 536 -11.71 14.45 15.41
C GLY A 536 -12.17 15.68 14.63
N GLY A 537 -11.21 16.41 14.06
CA GLY A 537 -11.48 17.59 13.24
C GLY A 537 -12.30 17.25 12.01
N GLY A 538 -11.80 16.32 11.19
CA GLY A 538 -12.54 15.77 10.05
C GLY A 538 -13.45 14.64 10.50
N VAL A 539 -12.86 13.53 10.97
CA VAL A 539 -13.53 12.29 11.35
C VAL A 539 -13.21 11.91 12.79
N TYR A 540 -14.20 11.41 13.52
CA TYR A 540 -14.03 10.70 14.79
C TYR A 540 -14.70 9.34 14.65
N THR A 541 -14.00 8.25 15.02
CA THR A 541 -14.54 6.88 14.89
C THR A 541 -14.41 6.08 16.17
N CYS A 542 -15.54 5.53 16.61
CA CYS A 542 -15.66 4.45 17.59
C CYS A 542 -15.86 3.09 16.89
N GLY A 543 -16.48 3.08 15.70
CA GLY A 543 -16.65 1.90 14.84
C GLY A 543 -15.68 1.92 13.65
N THR A 544 -16.15 1.46 12.48
CA THR A 544 -15.30 1.20 11.31
C THR A 544 -15.26 2.39 10.34
N PHE A 545 -14.05 2.88 10.04
CA PHE A 545 -13.81 3.84 8.97
C PHE A 545 -12.90 3.25 7.87
N THR A 546 -13.39 3.19 6.64
CA THR A 546 -12.60 2.82 5.46
C THR A 546 -12.44 4.00 4.51
N MET A 547 -11.20 4.44 4.27
CA MET A 547 -10.86 5.49 3.29
C MET A 547 -10.15 4.88 2.08
N ASN A 548 -10.88 4.71 0.98
CA ASN A 548 -10.34 4.20 -0.28
C ASN A 548 -9.78 5.32 -1.17
N ASN A 549 -10.31 6.53 -1.07
CA ASN A 549 -9.81 7.71 -1.77
C ASN A 549 -10.37 9.01 -1.12
N GLY A 550 -10.07 10.16 -1.72
CA GLY A 550 -10.58 11.46 -1.29
C GLY A 550 -9.58 12.23 -0.42
N THR A 551 -10.03 13.30 0.22
CA THR A 551 -9.18 14.20 1.00
C THR A 551 -9.80 14.56 2.36
N ILE A 552 -9.01 14.48 3.43
CA ILE A 552 -9.35 15.03 4.76
C ILE A 552 -8.37 16.15 5.08
N SER A 553 -8.79 17.41 4.97
CA SER A 553 -7.86 18.54 5.02
C SER A 553 -8.31 19.79 5.76
N ALA A 554 -7.34 20.57 6.28
CA ALA A 554 -7.61 21.86 6.92
C ALA A 554 -8.62 21.81 8.09
N ASN A 555 -8.90 20.63 8.64
CA ASN A 555 -9.79 20.48 9.79
C ASN A 555 -9.03 20.79 11.08
N SER A 556 -9.76 21.17 12.13
CA SER A 556 -9.18 21.59 13.40
C SER A 556 -9.96 21.12 14.62
N ALA A 557 -9.24 20.58 15.60
CA ALA A 557 -9.75 20.09 16.87
C ALA A 557 -8.69 20.25 17.96
N THR A 558 -9.05 20.02 19.23
CA THR A 558 -8.05 19.96 20.30
C THR A 558 -7.24 18.66 20.29
N GLY A 559 -7.75 17.58 19.67
CA GLY A 559 -6.97 16.38 19.40
C GLY A 559 -7.44 15.63 18.14
N GLY A 560 -6.53 14.98 17.42
CA GLY A 560 -6.85 14.21 16.19
C GLY A 560 -7.39 15.11 15.11
N ASN A 561 -6.50 15.91 14.51
CA ASN A 561 -6.92 17.07 13.73
C ASN A 561 -7.61 16.67 12.42
N GLY A 562 -7.19 15.56 11.81
CA GLY A 562 -7.86 14.94 10.67
C GLY A 562 -8.81 13.83 11.13
N VAL A 563 -8.24 12.76 11.70
CA VAL A 563 -8.95 11.55 12.14
C VAL A 563 -8.61 11.24 13.60
N TRP A 564 -9.61 10.87 14.41
CA TRP A 564 -9.42 10.31 15.75
C TRP A 564 -10.08 8.92 15.82
N VAL A 565 -9.28 7.89 16.09
CA VAL A 565 -9.70 6.48 16.21
C VAL A 565 -9.67 6.08 17.69
N THR A 566 -10.75 5.50 18.21
CA THR A 566 -10.88 5.21 19.64
C THR A 566 -11.81 4.04 19.96
N SER A 567 -11.73 3.53 21.20
CA SER A 567 -12.32 2.27 21.65
C SER A 567 -11.58 1.03 21.14
N SER A 568 -11.95 -0.16 21.64
CA SER A 568 -11.42 -1.44 21.16
C SER A 568 -11.95 -1.84 19.78
N ASP A 569 -13.05 -1.21 19.37
CA ASP A 569 -13.82 -1.55 18.17
C ASP A 569 -13.59 -0.49 17.07
N GLY A 570 -12.81 0.55 17.40
CA GLY A 570 -12.44 1.63 16.50
C GLY A 570 -11.34 1.21 15.54
N GLU A 571 -11.73 0.93 14.29
CA GLU A 571 -10.82 0.62 13.19
C GLU A 571 -10.79 1.78 12.19
N PHE A 572 -9.59 2.15 11.74
CA PHE A 572 -9.40 2.96 10.55
C PHE A 572 -8.54 2.21 9.52
N THR A 573 -9.05 1.97 8.32
CA THR A 573 -8.28 1.42 7.20
C THR A 573 -8.20 2.43 6.05
N MET A 574 -6.98 2.85 5.71
CA MET A 574 -6.68 3.82 4.64
C MET A 574 -6.02 3.13 3.44
N ASN A 575 -6.82 2.82 2.43
CA ASN A 575 -6.41 2.20 1.16
C ASN A 575 -5.99 3.22 0.09
N GLY A 576 -6.31 4.50 0.27
CA GLY A 576 -5.86 5.57 -0.60
C GLY A 576 -6.28 6.96 -0.11
N GLY A 577 -6.07 7.97 -0.95
CA GLY A 577 -6.42 9.36 -0.64
C GLY A 577 -5.36 10.10 0.19
N THR A 578 -5.73 11.26 0.74
CA THR A 578 -4.81 12.18 1.42
C THR A 578 -5.38 12.77 2.71
N ILE A 579 -4.61 12.76 3.79
CA ILE A 579 -4.90 13.48 5.05
C ILE A 579 -3.87 14.61 5.21
N SER A 580 -4.26 15.87 5.02
CA SER A 580 -3.29 16.96 4.93
C SER A 580 -3.70 18.33 5.48
N ALA A 581 -2.70 19.11 5.94
CA ALA A 581 -2.90 20.46 6.46
C ALA A 581 -3.90 20.58 7.63
N ASN A 582 -4.20 19.49 8.34
CA ASN A 582 -5.04 19.52 9.54
C ASN A 582 -4.21 20.09 10.72
N SER A 583 -4.86 20.84 11.61
CA SER A 583 -4.16 21.67 12.62
C SER A 583 -4.80 21.62 14.02
N GLY A 584 -3.97 21.42 15.05
CA GLY A 584 -4.39 21.24 16.44
C GLY A 584 -3.39 20.41 17.25
N GLN A 585 -3.66 20.15 18.53
CA GLN A 585 -2.64 19.75 19.51
C GLN A 585 -2.23 18.26 19.45
N SER A 586 -2.87 17.41 18.64
CA SER A 586 -2.50 15.99 18.50
C SER A 586 -2.62 15.53 17.04
N GLY A 587 -1.83 14.52 16.64
CA GLY A 587 -1.47 14.23 15.24
C GLY A 587 -2.61 14.16 14.23
N ALA A 588 -2.28 14.26 12.94
CA ALA A 588 -3.26 14.25 11.86
C ALA A 588 -4.20 13.04 11.91
N VAL A 589 -3.63 11.87 12.20
CA VAL A 589 -4.35 10.68 12.69
C VAL A 589 -3.95 10.46 14.15
N TYR A 590 -4.92 10.36 15.04
CA TYR A 590 -4.73 9.96 16.43
C TYR A 590 -5.32 8.57 16.65
N VAL A 591 -4.52 7.62 17.13
CA VAL A 591 -4.93 6.25 17.42
C VAL A 591 -4.91 6.07 18.93
N ASN A 592 -6.09 5.90 19.54
CA ASN A 592 -6.21 5.76 20.99
C ASN A 592 -5.85 4.34 21.46
N THR A 593 -5.74 4.15 22.78
CA THR A 593 -5.45 2.85 23.39
C THR A 593 -6.55 1.84 23.05
N GLY A 594 -6.15 0.69 22.51
CA GLY A 594 -7.06 -0.37 22.04
C GLY A 594 -7.57 -0.20 20.60
N ALA A 595 -7.38 0.96 19.97
CA ALA A 595 -7.83 1.22 18.60
C ALA A 595 -6.75 0.83 17.56
N GLU A 596 -7.19 0.56 16.34
CA GLU A 596 -6.31 0.14 15.24
C GLU A 596 -6.37 1.08 14.02
N PHE A 597 -5.20 1.34 13.43
CA PHE A 597 -5.06 2.06 12.17
C PHE A 597 -4.22 1.23 11.19
N THR A 598 -4.73 0.97 10.00
CA THR A 598 -3.98 0.34 8.89
C THR A 598 -3.84 1.31 7.73
N MET A 599 -2.60 1.58 7.29
CA MET A 599 -2.27 2.40 6.13
C MET A 599 -1.65 1.54 5.02
N ASN A 600 -2.31 1.50 3.87
CA ASN A 600 -1.90 0.71 2.72
C ASN A 600 -1.28 1.57 1.60
N SER A 601 -0.77 0.91 0.56
CA SER A 601 -0.16 1.59 -0.59
C SER A 601 -1.14 2.48 -1.36
N GLY A 602 -0.71 3.71 -1.68
CA GLY A 602 -1.55 4.74 -2.34
C GLY A 602 -2.00 5.85 -1.38
N SER A 603 -1.90 5.63 -0.08
CA SER A 603 -2.29 6.57 0.97
C SER A 603 -1.21 7.61 1.27
N THR A 604 -1.60 8.85 1.58
CA THR A 604 -0.69 9.94 1.95
C THR A 604 -1.14 10.69 3.20
N ILE A 605 -0.25 10.91 4.17
CA ILE A 605 -0.47 11.81 5.33
C ILE A 605 0.58 12.92 5.28
N SER A 606 0.19 14.17 5.00
CA SER A 606 1.17 15.22 4.69
C SER A 606 0.86 16.63 5.14
N SER A 607 1.91 17.42 5.40
CA SER A 607 1.81 18.86 5.71
C SER A 607 0.92 19.20 6.91
N ASN A 608 0.67 18.25 7.83
CA ASN A 608 -0.09 18.50 9.06
C ASN A 608 0.79 19.18 10.11
N LEU A 609 0.20 20.03 10.96
CA LEU A 609 0.93 20.95 11.84
C LEU A 609 0.73 20.66 13.33
N TYR A 610 1.64 21.20 14.15
CA TYR A 610 1.70 21.13 15.61
C TYR A 610 1.95 19.77 16.24
N SER A 611 1.61 18.65 15.59
CA SER A 611 1.59 17.35 16.27
C SER A 611 1.91 16.15 15.37
N GLY A 612 2.52 16.41 14.21
CA GLY A 612 3.02 15.37 13.31
C GLY A 612 1.94 14.65 12.49
N GLY A 613 2.35 13.58 11.82
CA GLY A 613 1.48 12.79 10.94
C GLY A 613 0.56 11.84 11.72
N VAL A 614 1.13 10.89 12.44
CA VAL A 614 0.38 9.87 13.20
C VAL A 614 0.81 9.90 14.67
N TYR A 615 -0.16 9.97 15.58
CA TYR A 615 0.08 9.85 17.02
C TYR A 615 -0.62 8.61 17.56
N ILE A 616 0.14 7.67 18.12
CA ILE A 616 -0.37 6.43 18.70
C ILE A 616 -0.25 6.54 20.22
N SER A 617 -1.39 6.58 20.91
CA SER A 617 -1.44 6.70 22.37
C SER A 617 -1.18 5.34 23.03
N GLY A 618 -0.72 5.40 24.29
CA GLY A 618 -0.61 4.18 25.10
C GLY A 618 -0.27 4.44 26.56
N SER A 619 -0.33 3.35 27.30
CA SER A 619 -0.07 3.21 28.73
C SER A 619 0.95 2.10 28.98
N SER A 620 1.45 1.95 30.21
CA SER A 620 2.41 0.89 30.55
C SER A 620 1.89 -0.56 30.39
N THR A 621 0.62 -0.78 30.01
CA THR A 621 0.01 -2.10 29.87
C THR A 621 -0.79 -2.32 28.59
N SER A 622 -1.05 -1.27 27.79
CA SER A 622 -1.85 -1.32 26.55
C SER A 622 -1.71 0.00 25.79
N GLY A 623 -1.75 -0.03 24.47
CA GLY A 623 -1.79 1.16 23.61
C GLY A 623 -2.57 0.90 22.33
N GLY A 624 -2.55 1.86 21.40
CA GLY A 624 -3.09 1.69 20.05
C GLY A 624 -2.11 0.96 19.14
N THR A 625 -2.61 0.47 18.00
CA THR A 625 -1.81 -0.21 16.97
C THR A 625 -1.85 0.58 15.67
N PHE A 626 -0.69 0.83 15.07
CA PHE A 626 -0.57 1.32 13.70
C PHE A 626 0.16 0.30 12.83
N THR A 627 -0.43 -0.12 11.72
CA THR A 627 0.20 -0.98 10.71
C THR A 627 0.37 -0.20 9.41
N MET A 628 1.61 -0.08 8.91
CA MET A 628 1.93 0.60 7.65
C MET A 628 2.43 -0.41 6.61
N ASN A 629 1.54 -0.82 5.72
CA ASN A 629 1.81 -1.72 4.58
C ASN A 629 2.27 -0.97 3.32
N GLY A 630 2.39 0.36 3.39
CA GLY A 630 2.77 1.21 2.26
C GLY A 630 2.36 2.67 2.46
N GLY A 631 2.37 3.43 1.37
CA GLY A 631 2.00 4.84 1.38
C GLY A 631 3.14 5.78 1.82
N THR A 632 2.80 7.05 2.04
CA THR A 632 3.78 8.10 2.39
C THR A 632 3.30 8.97 3.56
N ILE A 633 4.16 9.17 4.56
CA ILE A 633 3.98 10.15 5.64
C ILE A 633 5.03 11.24 5.42
N SER A 634 4.63 12.44 4.98
CA SER A 634 5.63 13.47 4.62
C SER A 634 5.30 14.94 4.86
N GLY A 635 6.33 15.72 5.22
CA GLY A 635 6.20 17.17 5.42
C GLY A 635 5.39 17.56 6.66
N ASN A 636 5.06 16.61 7.53
CA ASN A 636 4.34 16.88 8.77
C ASN A 636 5.28 17.51 9.80
N THR A 637 4.74 18.40 10.64
CA THR A 637 5.51 19.14 11.64
C THR A 637 4.89 18.97 13.02
N ALA A 638 5.63 18.34 13.94
CA ALA A 638 5.30 18.32 15.36
C ALA A 638 5.98 19.50 16.07
N THR A 639 5.27 20.19 16.97
CA THR A 639 5.93 21.09 17.94
C THR A 639 6.59 20.33 19.08
N THR A 640 6.21 19.07 19.29
CA THR A 640 6.82 18.14 20.23
C THR A 640 7.73 17.14 19.49
N ASP A 641 7.53 15.85 19.71
CA ASP A 641 8.36 14.73 19.23
C ASP A 641 7.58 13.90 18.20
N GLY A 642 8.27 13.11 17.38
CA GLY A 642 7.61 12.22 16.41
C GLY A 642 7.02 12.97 15.21
N GLY A 643 7.86 13.71 14.48
CA GLY A 643 7.41 14.59 13.39
C GLY A 643 6.57 13.89 12.33
N GLY A 644 6.94 12.65 11.95
CA GLY A 644 6.12 11.77 11.12
C GLY A 644 5.18 10.91 11.96
N VAL A 645 5.73 10.12 12.89
CA VAL A 645 5.00 9.19 13.77
C VAL A 645 5.48 9.32 15.21
N TYR A 646 4.55 9.40 16.16
CA TYR A 646 4.80 9.27 17.60
C TYR A 646 4.19 7.96 18.11
N VAL A 647 5.01 7.09 18.73
CA VAL A 647 4.59 5.82 19.33
C VAL A 647 4.71 5.91 20.85
N GLY A 648 3.57 6.00 21.55
CA GLY A 648 3.52 6.06 23.01
C GLY A 648 3.95 4.77 23.72
N ASN A 649 4.16 4.84 25.03
CA ASN A 649 4.47 3.66 25.84
C ASN A 649 3.36 2.59 25.72
N GLY A 650 3.73 1.32 25.51
CA GLY A 650 2.78 0.22 25.29
C GLY A 650 2.01 0.23 23.96
N ALA A 651 2.17 1.28 23.13
CA ALA A 651 1.63 1.31 21.77
C ALA A 651 2.50 0.50 20.80
N ILE A 652 1.92 0.12 19.66
CA ILE A 652 2.57 -0.69 18.62
C ILE A 652 2.56 0.06 17.30
N PHE A 653 3.71 0.10 16.63
CA PHE A 653 3.84 0.51 15.24
C PHE A 653 4.56 -0.59 14.46
N ASP A 654 3.91 -1.18 13.46
CA ASP A 654 4.50 -2.17 12.57
C ASP A 654 4.56 -1.63 11.12
N MET A 655 5.77 -1.36 10.64
CA MET A 655 6.07 -0.85 9.30
C MET A 655 6.57 -1.99 8.41
N HIS A 656 5.75 -2.37 7.43
CA HIS A 656 6.06 -3.40 6.44
C HIS A 656 6.59 -2.82 5.13
N ASP A 657 6.06 -1.67 4.69
CA ASP A 657 6.60 -0.92 3.54
C ASP A 657 6.20 0.57 3.63
N GLY A 658 6.54 1.35 2.61
CA GLY A 658 6.19 2.77 2.49
C GLY A 658 7.32 3.72 2.89
N THR A 659 7.03 5.01 2.92
CA THR A 659 8.05 6.06 3.15
C THR A 659 7.63 7.07 4.21
N ILE A 660 8.52 7.35 5.17
CA ILE A 660 8.39 8.45 6.15
C ILE A 660 9.51 9.45 5.85
N LYS A 661 9.20 10.63 5.29
CA LYS A 661 10.22 11.60 4.83
C LYS A 661 9.80 13.05 4.98
N GLU A 662 10.73 14.00 4.94
CA GLU A 662 10.45 15.45 5.04
C GLU A 662 9.79 15.93 6.35
N ASN A 663 9.54 15.05 7.34
CA ASN A 663 8.84 15.43 8.57
C ASN A 663 9.77 16.11 9.58
N THR A 664 9.23 16.97 10.45
CA THR A 664 10.02 17.78 11.39
C THR A 664 9.46 17.72 12.81
N ALA A 665 10.33 17.46 13.79
CA ALA A 665 10.06 17.66 15.22
C ALA A 665 10.78 18.95 15.68
N LEU A 666 10.02 19.95 16.13
CA LEU A 666 10.55 21.30 16.42
C LEU A 666 11.04 21.49 17.87
N GLY A 667 10.54 20.73 18.84
CA GLY A 667 10.90 20.90 20.26
C GLY A 667 10.56 22.28 20.84
N LEU A 668 9.36 22.78 20.55
CA LEU A 668 8.82 24.00 21.15
C LEU A 668 8.07 23.68 22.46
N SER A 669 8.01 24.65 23.37
CA SER A 669 7.23 24.60 24.63
C SER A 669 7.54 23.38 25.51
N GLU A 670 8.65 23.44 26.26
CA GLU A 670 9.10 22.45 27.27
C GLU A 670 9.41 21.03 26.77
N HIS A 671 9.05 20.67 25.54
CA HIS A 671 9.35 19.37 24.92
C HIS A 671 10.70 19.35 24.16
N THR A 672 11.20 18.14 23.90
CA THR A 672 12.62 17.91 23.54
C THR A 672 12.92 18.05 22.05
N GLY A 673 11.97 17.71 21.17
CA GLY A 673 12.11 17.86 19.70
C GLY A 673 12.75 16.66 19.03
N GLU A 674 12.38 15.47 19.47
CA GLU A 674 13.07 14.21 19.18
C GLU A 674 12.29 13.36 18.16
N GLY A 675 13.00 12.53 17.38
CA GLY A 675 12.34 11.62 16.43
C GLY A 675 11.71 12.37 15.25
N GLY A 676 12.52 13.01 14.41
CA GLY A 676 12.04 13.82 13.28
C GLY A 676 11.13 13.02 12.33
N GLY A 677 11.49 11.76 12.05
CA GLY A 677 10.64 10.80 11.35
C GLY A 677 9.74 10.04 12.32
N VAL A 678 10.33 9.30 13.26
CA VAL A 678 9.63 8.47 14.25
C VAL A 678 10.19 8.71 15.65
N TYR A 679 9.33 8.97 16.62
CA TYR A 679 9.64 8.84 18.05
C TYR A 679 8.99 7.55 18.56
N THR A 680 9.73 6.70 19.27
CA THR A 680 9.17 5.51 19.92
C THR A 680 9.52 5.40 21.40
N ALA A 681 8.47 5.37 22.21
CA ALA A 681 8.45 4.84 23.56
C ALA A 681 7.69 3.49 23.64
N GLY A 682 7.11 3.02 22.54
CA GLY A 682 6.37 1.76 22.46
C GLY A 682 7.19 0.63 21.83
N THR A 683 6.50 -0.27 21.13
CA THR A 683 7.13 -1.23 20.23
C THR A 683 7.04 -0.70 18.81
N PHE A 684 8.19 -0.47 18.16
CA PHE A 684 8.27 -0.19 16.73
C PHE A 684 8.95 -1.37 16.02
N THR A 685 8.28 -2.00 15.06
CA THR A 685 8.88 -3.00 14.17
C THR A 685 8.99 -2.43 12.76
N MET A 686 10.18 -2.50 12.16
CA MET A 686 10.41 -2.12 10.76
C MET A 686 10.90 -3.34 10.00
N THR A 687 10.08 -3.89 9.10
CA THR A 687 10.41 -5.04 8.24
C THR A 687 10.68 -4.66 6.78
N GLY A 688 10.32 -3.44 6.38
CA GLY A 688 10.57 -2.88 5.06
C GLY A 688 10.40 -1.36 5.03
N GLY A 689 10.25 -0.78 3.84
CA GLY A 689 10.08 0.66 3.66
C GLY A 689 11.34 1.50 3.90
N THR A 690 11.16 2.83 3.87
CA THR A 690 12.23 3.83 4.00
C THR A 690 11.87 4.95 5.00
N ILE A 691 12.83 5.33 5.85
CA ILE A 691 12.75 6.55 6.68
C ILE A 691 13.81 7.54 6.19
N GLY A 692 13.36 8.67 5.64
CA GLY A 692 14.15 9.72 5.01
C GLY A 692 14.27 9.53 3.49
N GLY A 693 15.40 9.94 2.92
CA GLY A 693 15.66 9.85 1.48
C GLY A 693 17.11 10.19 1.11
N THR A 694 17.35 10.53 -0.15
CA THR A 694 18.70 10.92 -0.62
C THR A 694 18.82 12.39 -1.00
N SER A 695 17.70 13.11 -1.19
CA SER A 695 17.73 14.57 -1.24
C SER A 695 17.83 15.15 0.17
N SER A 696 18.44 16.33 0.31
CA SER A 696 18.37 17.12 1.55
C SER A 696 16.94 17.53 1.91
N ASP A 697 16.08 17.61 0.89
CA ASP A 697 14.69 17.98 1.08
C ASP A 697 13.90 16.83 1.70
N ASP A 698 14.17 15.58 1.28
CA ASP A 698 13.57 14.33 1.82
C ASP A 698 13.89 14.09 3.31
N ALA A 699 14.86 14.81 3.88
CA ALA A 699 15.31 14.58 5.25
C ALA A 699 14.17 14.77 6.27
N ASN A 700 13.93 13.76 7.12
CA ASN A 700 13.27 14.05 8.40
C ASN A 700 14.24 14.81 9.32
N LYS A 701 13.71 15.66 10.21
CA LYS A 701 14.46 16.72 10.91
C LYS A 701 14.10 16.75 12.39
N ALA A 702 15.08 16.48 13.26
CA ALA A 702 14.96 16.74 14.71
C ALA A 702 15.63 18.07 15.07
N GLN A 703 14.88 18.99 15.70
CA GLN A 703 15.29 20.36 16.01
C GLN A 703 14.99 20.69 17.49
N GLY A 704 15.21 21.94 17.89
CA GLY A 704 14.83 22.41 19.23
C GLY A 704 15.90 22.19 20.28
N SER A 705 15.52 21.82 21.50
CA SER A 705 16.45 21.80 22.64
C SER A 705 17.33 20.54 22.70
N SER A 706 16.78 19.36 22.40
CA SER A 706 17.50 18.08 22.52
C SER A 706 18.12 17.58 21.21
N LYS A 707 17.48 17.85 20.06
CA LYS A 707 18.05 17.61 18.72
C LYS A 707 18.52 16.16 18.46
N ARG A 708 17.70 15.16 18.81
CA ARG A 708 18.07 13.73 18.73
C ARG A 708 17.16 12.93 17.82
N GLY A 709 17.75 11.94 17.12
CA GLY A 709 17.00 10.99 16.31
C GLY A 709 16.34 11.65 15.11
N GLY A 710 17.13 12.12 14.14
CA GLY A 710 16.61 12.78 12.94
C GLY A 710 15.63 11.89 12.17
N GLY A 711 15.98 10.62 11.98
CA GLY A 711 15.10 9.57 11.46
C GLY A 711 14.25 8.94 12.56
N VAL A 712 14.89 8.28 13.53
CA VAL A 712 14.23 7.55 14.63
C VAL A 712 14.83 7.91 15.98
N TYR A 713 14.00 8.13 16.99
CA TYR A 713 14.39 8.24 18.39
C TYR A 713 13.78 7.10 19.22
N VAL A 714 14.62 6.36 19.94
CA VAL A 714 14.21 5.23 20.80
C VAL A 714 14.35 5.62 22.26
N ALA A 715 13.22 5.93 22.89
CA ALA A 715 13.13 6.46 24.25
C ALA A 715 13.05 5.37 25.34
N MET A 716 12.35 4.28 25.03
CA MET A 716 12.13 3.12 25.92
C MET A 716 11.55 1.96 25.11
N ASN A 717 11.46 0.77 25.70
CA ASN A 717 10.90 -0.45 25.09
C ASN A 717 11.64 -0.87 23.79
N THR A 718 10.96 -1.18 22.70
CA THR A 718 11.55 -2.00 21.62
C THR A 718 11.55 -1.29 20.26
N PHE A 719 12.71 -1.27 19.59
CA PHE A 719 12.81 -1.01 18.16
C PHE A 719 13.38 -2.23 17.44
N ASN A 720 12.56 -2.89 16.63
CA ASN A 720 12.88 -4.09 15.86
C ASN A 720 13.11 -3.76 14.39
N MET A 721 14.33 -3.36 14.02
CA MET A 721 14.68 -3.11 12.61
C MET A 721 15.08 -4.41 11.93
N HIS A 722 14.08 -5.14 11.44
CA HIS A 722 14.22 -6.46 10.81
C HIS A 722 14.30 -6.40 9.28
N GLY A 723 14.12 -5.22 8.71
CA GLY A 723 14.37 -4.88 7.30
C GLY A 723 14.29 -3.37 7.07
N GLY A 724 14.16 -2.96 5.80
CA GLY A 724 14.01 -1.55 5.41
C GLY A 724 15.29 -0.71 5.49
N THR A 725 15.19 0.58 5.15
CA THR A 725 16.34 1.52 5.13
C THR A 725 16.05 2.84 5.85
N ILE A 726 17.01 3.31 6.65
CA ILE A 726 17.04 4.66 7.23
C ILE A 726 18.16 5.45 6.53
N THR A 727 17.86 6.60 5.91
CA THR A 727 18.83 7.34 5.09
C THR A 727 18.56 8.84 5.01
N GLY A 728 19.62 9.66 4.99
CA GLY A 728 19.56 11.10 4.70
C GLY A 728 18.74 11.95 5.67
N ASN A 729 18.34 11.39 6.82
CA ASN A 729 17.70 12.16 7.90
C ASN A 729 18.71 13.09 8.56
N THR A 730 18.25 14.13 9.25
CA THR A 730 19.12 15.16 9.83
C THR A 730 18.69 15.59 11.22
N THR A 731 19.64 16.05 12.01
CA THR A 731 19.39 16.87 13.20
C THR A 731 19.81 18.30 12.91
N GLU A 732 19.29 19.25 13.67
CA GLU A 732 19.89 20.59 13.74
C GLU A 732 21.36 20.52 14.21
N ALA A 733 22.15 21.57 13.96
CA ALA A 733 23.56 21.61 14.31
C ALA A 733 23.81 21.34 15.80
N GLY A 734 24.75 20.44 16.08
CA GLY A 734 25.06 19.94 17.43
C GLY A 734 24.18 18.77 17.91
N GLY A 735 23.20 18.34 17.12
CA GLY A 735 22.36 17.17 17.42
C GLY A 735 23.07 15.82 17.30
N GLN A 736 22.36 14.76 17.69
CA GLN A 736 22.91 13.40 17.89
C GLN A 736 22.01 12.35 17.25
N GLY A 737 22.58 11.37 16.53
CA GLY A 737 21.81 10.31 15.88
C GLY A 737 20.97 10.88 14.74
N SER A 738 21.64 11.30 13.67
CA SER A 738 21.00 11.77 12.44
C SER A 738 20.05 10.73 11.85
N GLY A 739 20.46 9.45 11.85
CA GLY A 739 19.61 8.31 11.51
C GLY A 739 18.79 7.85 12.70
N VAL A 740 19.45 7.27 13.69
CA VAL A 740 18.82 6.67 14.88
C VAL A 740 19.52 7.21 16.14
N TYR A 741 18.75 7.55 17.17
CA TYR A 741 19.26 7.78 18.51
C TYR A 741 18.63 6.78 19.48
N VAL A 742 19.45 6.19 20.37
CA VAL A 742 19.04 5.21 21.38
C VAL A 742 19.43 5.72 22.77
N GLU A 743 18.44 5.93 23.63
CA GLU A 743 18.59 6.50 24.98
C GLU A 743 19.19 5.50 25.99
N ASN A 744 19.66 6.00 27.15
CA ASN A 744 20.29 5.17 28.19
C ASN A 744 19.24 4.57 29.12
N ASN A 745 18.69 3.43 28.74
CA ASN A 745 17.67 2.73 29.50
C ASN A 745 17.78 1.21 29.27
N ASP A 746 17.96 0.45 30.35
CA ASP A 746 18.11 -1.01 30.33
C ASP A 746 16.87 -1.75 29.80
N THR A 747 15.70 -1.09 29.74
CA THR A 747 14.50 -1.66 29.11
C THR A 747 14.51 -1.55 27.58
N ILE A 748 15.48 -0.84 27.00
CA ILE A 748 15.55 -0.67 25.55
C ILE A 748 16.12 -1.92 24.87
N LEU A 749 15.38 -2.43 23.90
CA LEU A 749 15.83 -3.40 22.92
C LEU A 749 15.81 -2.77 21.53
N PHE A 750 16.94 -2.22 21.08
CA PHE A 750 17.15 -1.97 19.65
C PHE A 750 17.73 -3.25 19.01
N SER A 751 16.98 -3.88 18.11
CA SER A 751 17.38 -5.12 17.45
C SER A 751 17.49 -5.01 15.93
N MET A 752 18.49 -5.68 15.35
CA MET A 752 18.71 -5.75 13.90
C MET A 752 18.82 -7.20 13.39
N LYS A 753 18.25 -7.48 12.21
CA LYS A 753 18.44 -8.73 11.44
C LYS A 753 18.11 -8.50 9.96
N GLY A 754 18.35 -9.50 9.11
CA GLY A 754 17.87 -9.50 7.72
C GLY A 754 18.55 -8.44 6.87
N ASN A 755 17.78 -7.73 6.04
CA ASN A 755 18.24 -6.68 5.15
C ASN A 755 18.19 -5.26 5.76
N ALA A 756 18.01 -5.14 7.09
CA ALA A 756 17.97 -3.87 7.80
C ALA A 756 19.24 -3.02 7.58
N ARG A 757 19.06 -1.74 7.26
CA ARG A 757 20.17 -0.84 6.93
C ARG A 757 19.96 0.62 7.36
N VAL A 758 20.88 1.14 8.15
CA VAL A 758 21.10 2.59 8.32
C VAL A 758 22.21 3.00 7.36
N ALA A 759 21.88 3.83 6.37
CA ALA A 759 22.80 4.20 5.29
C ALA A 759 23.94 5.10 5.80
N PRO A 760 25.15 5.10 5.17
CA PRO A 760 26.29 5.91 5.62
C PRO A 760 26.08 7.44 5.67
N SER A 761 24.99 7.95 5.09
CA SER A 761 24.53 9.34 5.28
C SER A 761 23.98 9.62 6.69
N ASN A 762 23.82 8.57 7.51
CA ASN A 762 23.17 8.56 8.80
C ASN A 762 23.93 7.68 9.79
N ASP A 763 23.90 8.06 11.05
CA ASP A 763 24.50 7.31 12.16
C ASP A 763 23.46 6.71 13.12
N VAL A 764 23.88 5.69 13.86
CA VAL A 764 23.19 5.16 15.04
C VAL A 764 23.93 5.66 16.28
N TYR A 765 23.37 6.66 16.95
CA TYR A 765 23.91 7.17 18.20
C TYR A 765 23.44 6.32 19.38
N LEU A 766 24.39 5.79 20.16
CA LEU A 766 24.12 4.92 21.31
C LEU A 766 24.50 5.63 22.61
N TYR A 767 23.49 6.14 23.34
CA TYR A 767 23.69 6.73 24.66
C TYR A 767 23.79 5.61 25.71
N PHE A 768 25.02 5.16 25.95
CA PHE A 768 25.38 4.04 26.83
C PHE A 768 24.64 2.71 26.54
N ASN A 769 24.10 2.56 25.32
CA ASN A 769 23.30 1.42 24.89
C ASN A 769 23.99 0.60 23.77
N LYS A 770 23.32 -0.41 23.22
CA LYS A 770 23.85 -1.40 22.26
C LYS A 770 22.83 -1.80 21.19
N ILE A 771 23.30 -2.28 20.04
CA ILE A 771 22.47 -2.95 19.02
C ILE A 771 22.46 -4.45 19.30
N THR A 772 21.29 -5.06 19.41
CA THR A 772 21.14 -6.50 19.60
C THR A 772 20.92 -7.20 18.26
N ILE A 773 21.82 -8.09 17.87
CA ILE A 773 21.70 -8.87 16.64
C ILE A 773 20.71 -10.01 16.87
N ALA A 774 19.53 -9.91 16.26
CA ALA A 774 18.41 -10.86 16.44
C ALA A 774 18.41 -12.02 15.42
N GLY A 775 19.30 -11.96 14.43
CA GLY A 775 19.42 -12.94 13.36
C GLY A 775 20.51 -12.52 12.37
N GLN A 776 20.78 -13.36 11.37
CA GLN A 776 21.80 -13.08 10.36
C GLN A 776 21.50 -11.77 9.61
N ILE A 777 22.49 -10.90 9.48
CA ILE A 777 22.44 -9.72 8.59
C ILE A 777 22.84 -10.17 7.19
N THR A 778 22.04 -9.84 6.16
CA THR A 778 22.23 -10.34 4.80
C THR A 778 23.17 -9.50 3.95
N ALA A 779 23.42 -8.24 4.33
CA ALA A 779 24.30 -7.34 3.59
C ALA A 779 25.79 -7.56 3.91
N THR A 780 26.64 -7.21 2.94
CA THR A 780 28.10 -7.45 2.96
C THR A 780 28.94 -6.19 3.19
N SER A 781 28.31 -5.01 3.13
CA SER A 781 28.91 -3.71 3.47
C SER A 781 28.38 -3.26 4.83
N PRO A 782 28.99 -2.23 5.48
CA PRO A 782 28.48 -1.71 6.75
C PRO A 782 26.98 -1.39 6.70
N VAL A 783 26.20 -2.02 7.58
CA VAL A 783 24.74 -1.85 7.66
C VAL A 783 24.31 -0.74 8.59
N ALA A 784 25.22 -0.27 9.45
CA ALA A 784 25.07 0.93 10.26
C ALA A 784 26.45 1.46 10.64
N THR A 785 26.57 2.78 10.74
CA THR A 785 27.71 3.45 11.39
C THR A 785 27.30 3.82 12.82
N ILE A 786 28.02 3.33 13.81
CA ILE A 786 27.69 3.49 15.23
C ILE A 786 28.46 4.68 15.81
N THR A 787 27.75 5.61 16.45
CA THR A 787 28.31 6.70 17.26
C THR A 787 28.08 6.41 18.75
N PRO A 788 29.01 5.76 19.47
CA PRO A 788 28.89 5.55 20.91
C PRO A 788 29.13 6.87 21.68
N THR A 789 28.40 7.10 22.77
CA THR A 789 28.68 8.22 23.68
C THR A 789 30.03 8.11 24.37
N SER A 790 30.47 6.90 24.68
CA SER A 790 31.76 6.66 25.33
C SER A 790 32.63 5.71 24.51
N TYR A 791 33.69 6.28 23.95
CA TYR A 791 34.83 5.55 23.42
C TYR A 791 35.70 5.08 24.59
N ALA A 792 35.35 3.92 25.14
CA ALA A 792 36.04 3.24 26.22
C ALA A 792 36.06 1.72 25.93
N SER A 793 37.13 1.02 26.29
CA SER A 793 37.26 -0.44 26.03
C SER A 793 36.28 -1.31 26.82
N THR A 794 35.54 -0.71 27.75
CA THR A 794 34.44 -1.33 28.50
C THR A 794 33.08 -1.21 27.80
N SER A 795 32.92 -0.29 26.85
CA SER A 795 31.65 -0.02 26.16
C SER A 795 31.24 -1.21 25.28
N GLN A 796 30.05 -1.77 25.53
CA GLN A 796 29.41 -2.77 24.68
C GLN A 796 28.52 -2.06 23.66
N VAL A 797 28.77 -2.20 22.36
CA VAL A 797 27.97 -1.56 21.30
C VAL A 797 27.18 -2.54 20.46
N LEU A 798 27.60 -3.81 20.41
CA LEU A 798 26.84 -4.92 19.82
C LEU A 798 26.58 -6.01 20.86
N ASP A 799 25.44 -6.68 20.75
CA ASP A 799 25.08 -7.87 21.51
C ASP A 799 24.39 -8.90 20.61
N ILE A 800 24.13 -10.11 21.11
CA ILE A 800 23.41 -11.16 20.40
C ILE A 800 22.13 -11.51 21.19
N ALA A 801 20.99 -11.61 20.50
CA ALA A 801 19.80 -12.20 21.12
C ALA A 801 20.09 -13.68 21.48
N ALA A 802 19.42 -14.22 22.52
CA ALA A 802 19.61 -15.61 22.93
C ALA A 802 19.51 -16.55 21.70
N PRO A 803 20.53 -17.40 21.44
CA PRO A 803 20.79 -17.91 20.10
C PRO A 803 19.67 -18.82 19.59
N THR A 804 18.93 -18.33 18.59
CA THR A 804 17.87 -19.07 17.89
C THR A 804 18.40 -19.97 16.77
N SER A 805 19.65 -19.80 16.36
CA SER A 805 20.35 -20.65 15.39
C SER A 805 21.85 -20.74 15.70
N PRO A 806 22.50 -21.91 15.56
CA PRO A 806 23.95 -22.05 15.72
C PRO A 806 24.77 -21.29 14.65
N THR A 807 24.13 -20.71 13.64
CA THR A 807 24.81 -19.96 12.57
C THR A 807 25.14 -18.52 12.95
N THR A 808 24.39 -17.87 13.83
CA THR A 808 24.48 -16.42 14.10
C THR A 808 25.25 -16.15 15.40
N THR A 809 26.41 -15.51 15.30
CA THR A 809 27.24 -15.11 16.45
C THR A 809 27.80 -13.70 16.22
N ILE A 810 28.14 -12.96 17.29
CA ILE A 810 28.76 -11.63 17.16
C ILE A 810 30.03 -11.72 16.31
N GLU A 811 30.84 -12.76 16.50
CA GLU A 811 32.08 -13.04 15.76
C GLU A 811 31.93 -13.07 14.23
N LYS A 812 30.74 -13.40 13.71
CA LYS A 812 30.45 -13.44 12.25
C LYS A 812 29.83 -12.15 11.71
N GLU A 813 29.24 -11.35 12.59
CA GLU A 813 28.38 -10.22 12.21
C GLU A 813 29.02 -8.86 12.52
N TYR A 814 29.94 -8.76 13.49
CA TYR A 814 30.51 -7.48 13.95
C TYR A 814 31.20 -6.67 12.85
N LYS A 815 31.86 -7.33 11.88
CA LYS A 815 32.51 -6.67 10.73
C LYS A 815 31.52 -6.01 9.74
N LYS A 816 30.21 -6.19 9.93
CA LYS A 816 29.14 -5.52 9.17
C LYS A 816 28.69 -4.20 9.81
N PHE A 817 29.35 -3.74 10.88
CA PHE A 817 29.08 -2.46 11.53
C PHE A 817 30.33 -1.58 11.47
N ALA A 818 30.15 -0.30 11.15
CA ALA A 818 31.20 0.71 11.21
C ALA A 818 31.12 1.50 12.52
N LEU A 819 32.19 2.21 12.87
CA LEU A 819 32.18 3.23 13.92
C LEU A 819 32.37 4.61 13.27
N THR A 820 31.76 5.62 13.88
CA THR A 820 32.10 7.01 13.60
C THR A 820 33.55 7.27 14.01
N GLU A 821 34.31 8.04 13.22
CA GLU A 821 35.70 8.34 13.56
C GLU A 821 35.79 9.33 14.74
N LYS A 822 36.78 9.11 15.61
CA LYS A 822 37.12 10.04 16.70
C LYS A 822 38.47 10.68 16.41
N THR A 823 38.53 12.01 16.39
CA THR A 823 39.73 12.77 16.01
C THR A 823 40.96 12.34 16.81
N ASN A 824 42.04 11.96 16.12
CA ASN A 824 43.32 11.48 16.67
C ASN A 824 43.26 10.17 17.49
N GLU A 825 42.18 9.38 17.40
CA GLU A 825 42.06 8.08 18.05
C GLU A 825 41.50 7.04 17.07
N ILE A 826 42.08 5.84 17.03
CA ILE A 826 41.56 4.74 16.22
C ILE A 826 40.78 3.80 17.13
N TRP A 827 39.54 3.48 16.76
CA TRP A 827 38.63 2.63 17.53
C TRP A 827 37.97 1.57 16.65
N ILE A 828 37.78 0.38 17.21
CA ILE A 828 37.18 -0.78 16.51
C ILE A 828 36.15 -1.47 17.39
N ILE A 829 35.27 -2.25 16.75
CA ILE A 829 34.38 -3.20 17.43
C ILE A 829 35.08 -4.56 17.44
N ARG A 830 35.14 -5.21 18.60
CA ARG A 830 35.75 -6.54 18.80
C ARG A 830 34.77 -7.65 18.42
N LYS A 831 35.28 -8.88 18.28
CA LYS A 831 34.46 -10.11 18.14
C LYS A 831 33.47 -10.35 19.30
N THR A 832 33.67 -9.67 20.43
CA THR A 832 32.80 -9.68 21.63
C THR A 832 31.71 -8.61 21.63
N GLY A 833 31.68 -7.72 20.64
CA GLY A 833 30.76 -6.57 20.55
C GLY A 833 31.20 -5.32 21.32
N LYS A 834 32.31 -5.42 22.07
CA LYS A 834 32.90 -4.30 22.81
C LYS A 834 33.74 -3.41 21.90
N LEU A 835 33.90 -2.15 22.30
CA LEU A 835 34.89 -1.27 21.69
C LEU A 835 36.31 -1.66 22.11
N PHE A 836 37.29 -1.39 21.25
CA PHE A 836 38.70 -1.35 21.59
C PHE A 836 39.35 -0.13 20.95
N GLY A 837 40.18 0.57 21.72
CA GLY A 837 40.76 1.85 21.35
C GLY A 837 42.27 1.79 21.35
N PHE A 838 42.86 2.22 20.25
CA PHE A 838 44.30 2.41 20.09
C PHE A 838 44.67 3.82 20.58
N THR A 839 44.39 4.07 21.86
CA THR A 839 44.46 5.39 22.51
C THR A 839 45.76 5.62 23.28
N ASP A 840 46.67 4.64 23.31
CA ASP A 840 47.91 4.78 24.04
C ASP A 840 48.87 5.70 23.29
N THR A 841 49.16 6.84 23.88
CA THR A 841 50.19 7.74 23.35
C THR A 841 51.54 7.42 23.97
N ALA A 842 52.55 7.25 23.13
CA ALA A 842 53.93 7.00 23.54
C ALA A 842 54.83 8.12 23.03
N THR A 843 55.52 8.81 23.92
CA THR A 843 56.56 9.77 23.52
C THR A 843 57.88 9.03 23.33
N TYR A 844 58.36 8.98 22.08
CA TYR A 844 59.63 8.36 21.73
C TYR A 844 60.51 9.37 20.96
N ASN A 845 61.74 9.57 21.42
CA ASN A 845 62.67 10.61 20.93
C ASN A 845 62.07 12.04 20.84
N GLY A 846 61.11 12.37 21.71
CA GLY A 846 60.42 13.67 21.75
C GLY A 846 59.21 13.80 20.82
N ASN A 847 58.95 12.81 19.96
CA ASN A 847 57.73 12.73 19.15
C ASN A 847 56.65 11.92 19.87
N THR A 848 55.40 12.34 19.79
CA THR A 848 54.26 11.58 20.33
C THR A 848 53.65 10.73 19.22
N TYR A 849 53.62 9.42 19.44
CA TYR A 849 53.00 8.43 18.57
C TYR A 849 51.64 8.01 19.14
N ILE A 850 50.69 7.67 18.27
CA ILE A 850 49.40 7.04 18.61
C ILE A 850 49.59 5.54 18.51
N GLY A 851 49.10 4.76 19.47
CA GLY A 851 49.49 3.36 19.54
C GLY A 851 48.62 2.40 20.33
N MET A 852 49.04 1.14 20.26
CA MET A 852 48.42 0.00 20.91
C MET A 852 49.32 -0.58 22.01
N LYS A 853 48.68 -1.19 23.01
CA LYS A 853 49.30 -2.13 23.94
C LYS A 853 48.66 -3.50 23.80
N ALA A 854 49.38 -4.47 23.27
CA ALA A 854 48.96 -5.87 23.26
C ALA A 854 49.24 -6.49 24.63
N ASN A 855 48.18 -6.79 25.37
CA ASN A 855 48.23 -7.56 26.62
C ASN A 855 47.93 -9.04 26.36
N THR A 856 47.31 -9.34 25.21
CA THR A 856 46.90 -10.66 24.77
C THR A 856 47.23 -10.86 23.28
N ALA A 857 47.18 -12.10 22.81
CA ALA A 857 47.33 -12.41 21.38
C ALA A 857 46.21 -11.77 20.54
N ASP A 858 44.97 -11.80 21.02
CA ASP A 858 43.80 -11.20 20.37
C ASP A 858 43.98 -9.69 20.12
N ASP A 859 44.56 -8.94 21.07
CA ASP A 859 44.84 -7.50 20.89
C ASP A 859 45.74 -7.23 19.67
N LEU A 860 46.73 -8.11 19.42
CA LEU A 860 47.66 -7.98 18.29
C LEU A 860 47.06 -8.52 16.99
N VAL A 861 46.27 -9.59 17.04
CA VAL A 861 45.53 -10.12 15.88
C VAL A 861 44.54 -9.09 15.36
N GLU A 862 43.63 -8.58 16.22
CA GLU A 862 42.59 -7.62 15.83
C GLU A 862 43.20 -6.32 15.27
N PHE A 863 44.28 -5.81 15.86
CA PHE A 863 44.97 -4.64 15.33
C PHE A 863 45.63 -4.87 13.97
N MET A 864 46.32 -5.99 13.80
CA MET A 864 47.01 -6.29 12.53
C MET A 864 46.01 -6.59 11.41
N GLU A 865 44.83 -7.16 11.71
CA GLU A 865 43.73 -7.22 10.73
C GLU A 865 43.32 -5.82 10.26
N VAL A 866 43.13 -4.88 11.20
CA VAL A 866 42.70 -3.50 10.89
C VAL A 866 43.74 -2.77 10.05
N LEU A 867 45.01 -2.78 10.46
CA LEU A 867 46.10 -2.17 9.69
C LEU A 867 46.23 -2.76 8.28
N ASN A 868 46.06 -4.08 8.14
CA ASN A 868 46.09 -4.75 6.85
C ASN A 868 44.85 -4.44 5.98
N SER A 869 43.70 -4.15 6.58
CA SER A 869 42.49 -3.76 5.82
C SER A 869 42.63 -2.39 5.18
N CYS A 870 43.29 -1.43 5.84
CA CYS A 870 43.56 -0.09 5.31
C CYS A 870 44.66 -0.05 4.22
N TYR A 871 45.22 -1.19 3.83
CA TYR A 871 46.41 -1.25 2.98
C TYR A 871 46.11 -0.98 1.49
N GLY A 872 44.89 -1.23 1.02
CA GLY A 872 44.48 -1.06 -0.39
C GLY A 872 44.20 0.38 -0.81
N ASP A 873 43.65 1.20 0.08
CA ASP A 873 43.30 2.60 -0.20
C ASP A 873 44.39 3.55 0.31
N SER A 874 45.25 4.01 -0.61
CA SER A 874 46.23 5.08 -0.36
C SER A 874 47.21 4.88 0.80
N ALA A 875 47.91 3.74 0.82
CA ALA A 875 49.19 3.54 1.54
C ALA A 875 49.25 4.12 2.97
N SER A 876 48.50 3.51 3.88
CA SER A 876 48.39 3.87 5.30
C SER A 876 49.71 4.33 5.94
N ASP A 877 49.78 5.62 6.31
CA ASP A 877 51.00 6.21 6.85
C ASP A 877 51.21 5.83 8.32
N THR A 878 51.86 4.68 8.53
CA THR A 878 52.22 4.17 9.86
C THR A 878 53.32 4.98 10.57
N SER A 879 53.70 6.16 10.06
CA SER A 879 54.78 7.01 10.60
C SER A 879 54.56 7.42 12.06
N ASN A 880 53.31 7.71 12.42
CA ASN A 880 52.90 8.12 13.77
C ASN A 880 52.45 6.96 14.66
N LEU A 881 52.69 5.71 14.25
CA LEU A 881 52.19 4.52 14.95
C LEU A 881 53.17 4.00 16.01
N PHE A 882 52.66 3.62 17.18
CA PHE A 882 53.39 2.85 18.20
C PHE A 882 52.68 1.54 18.53
N VAL A 883 53.43 0.46 18.69
CA VAL A 883 52.94 -0.85 19.11
C VAL A 883 53.82 -1.31 20.26
N SER A 884 53.25 -1.67 21.40
CA SER A 884 54.01 -2.40 22.42
C SER A 884 53.33 -3.67 22.90
N ILE A 885 54.17 -4.65 23.25
CA ILE A 885 53.77 -5.91 23.87
C ILE A 885 53.97 -5.75 25.38
N GLU A 886 52.93 -6.02 26.17
CA GLU A 886 52.94 -5.86 27.65
C GLU A 886 52.93 -7.20 28.42
N ALA A 887 52.81 -8.32 27.71
CA ALA A 887 52.81 -9.67 28.26
C ALA A 887 53.34 -10.67 27.22
N ASP A 888 53.76 -11.85 27.65
CA ASP A 888 54.11 -12.93 26.71
C ASP A 888 52.82 -13.43 26.02
N ILE A 889 52.82 -13.48 24.68
CA ILE A 889 51.65 -13.80 23.85
C ILE A 889 51.92 -15.00 22.94
N SER A 890 50.86 -15.70 22.51
CA SER A 890 50.94 -16.84 21.59
C SER A 890 49.98 -16.66 20.42
N LEU A 891 50.51 -16.56 19.21
CA LEU A 891 49.77 -16.27 17.98
C LEU A 891 49.38 -17.57 17.24
N GLY A 892 48.13 -17.65 16.82
CA GLY A 892 47.55 -18.77 16.08
C GLY A 892 47.65 -18.63 14.56
N SER A 893 47.10 -19.62 13.85
CA SER A 893 47.07 -19.71 12.37
C SER A 893 46.21 -18.65 11.66
N ASP A 894 45.46 -17.86 12.43
CA ASP A 894 44.62 -16.73 12.03
C ASP A 894 45.41 -15.42 11.92
N TYR A 895 46.51 -15.27 12.66
CA TYR A 895 47.36 -14.10 12.63
C TYR A 895 47.93 -13.80 11.24
N THR A 896 47.89 -12.53 10.83
CA THR A 896 48.50 -12.03 9.58
C THR A 896 49.38 -10.82 9.89
N PRO A 897 50.70 -10.84 9.60
CA PRO A 897 51.60 -9.71 9.87
C PRO A 897 51.30 -8.50 8.99
N TYR A 898 51.77 -7.32 9.36
CA TYR A 898 51.47 -6.09 8.63
C TYR A 898 52.09 -6.04 7.23
N GLY A 899 51.31 -5.59 6.26
CA GLY A 899 51.74 -5.38 4.88
C GLY A 899 51.92 -6.64 4.06
N CYS A 900 51.39 -7.77 4.53
CA CYS A 900 51.62 -9.09 3.96
C CYS A 900 50.47 -9.55 3.04
N GLY A 901 49.20 -9.18 3.30
CA GLY A 901 48.12 -9.18 2.29
C GLY A 901 47.64 -10.54 1.76
N THR A 902 46.70 -11.18 2.48
CA THR A 902 46.06 -12.48 2.18
C THR A 902 46.99 -13.71 2.19
N LYS A 903 46.43 -14.92 2.35
CA LYS A 903 47.21 -16.14 2.67
C LYS A 903 47.98 -16.76 1.48
N ASP A 904 47.81 -16.27 0.25
CA ASP A 904 48.48 -16.82 -0.94
C ASP A 904 49.60 -15.90 -1.46
N TYR A 905 50.83 -16.16 -1.00
CA TYR A 905 52.00 -15.33 -1.27
C TYR A 905 52.72 -15.74 -2.55
N SER A 906 52.61 -14.93 -3.61
CA SER A 906 53.46 -15.02 -4.81
C SER A 906 54.11 -13.67 -5.11
N VAL A 907 55.16 -13.32 -4.35
CA VAL A 907 55.86 -12.04 -4.51
C VAL A 907 56.75 -12.03 -5.76
N LYS A 908 56.52 -11.06 -6.65
CA LYS A 908 57.39 -10.72 -7.79
C LYS A 908 58.18 -9.44 -7.50
N PRO A 909 59.37 -9.26 -8.11
CA PRO A 909 60.05 -7.96 -8.11
C PRO A 909 59.17 -6.90 -8.79
N GLY A 910 58.65 -5.96 -8.01
CA GLY A 910 57.74 -4.90 -8.48
C GLY A 910 56.47 -4.74 -7.65
N ASP A 911 56.13 -5.73 -6.82
CA ASP A 911 54.93 -5.65 -5.97
C ASP A 911 55.05 -4.55 -4.90
N THR A 912 53.94 -3.87 -4.64
CA THR A 912 53.82 -2.91 -3.54
C THR A 912 53.78 -3.68 -2.21
N TYR A 913 54.46 -3.18 -1.17
CA TYR A 913 54.44 -3.76 0.19
C TYR A 913 53.79 -2.81 1.19
N GLY A 914 53.20 -3.33 2.26
CA GLY A 914 52.89 -2.50 3.43
C GLY A 914 54.18 -2.12 4.15
N VAL A 915 54.43 -0.81 4.25
CA VAL A 915 55.65 -0.25 4.81
C VAL A 915 55.37 0.20 6.23
N PHE A 916 55.95 -0.49 7.22
CA PHE A 916 55.85 -0.12 8.63
C PHE A 916 56.89 0.96 8.94
N LYS A 917 56.45 2.18 9.22
CA LYS A 917 57.31 3.35 9.53
C LYS A 917 57.29 3.74 11.02
N GLY A 918 56.42 3.10 11.80
CA GLY A 918 56.21 3.41 13.21
C GLY A 918 57.25 2.78 14.13
N VAL A 919 56.89 2.62 15.40
CA VAL A 919 57.70 1.94 16.42
C VAL A 919 56.97 0.68 16.91
N PHE A 920 57.64 -0.46 16.91
CA PHE A 920 57.19 -1.70 17.54
C PHE A 920 58.16 -2.05 18.67
N ASP A 921 57.68 -2.09 19.91
CA ASP A 921 58.47 -2.36 21.11
C ASP A 921 57.95 -3.60 21.85
N GLY A 922 58.68 -4.71 21.74
CA GLY A 922 58.35 -5.93 22.46
C GLY A 922 58.56 -5.84 23.97
N LYS A 923 59.20 -4.77 24.49
CA LYS A 923 59.54 -4.55 25.92
C LYS A 923 60.28 -5.71 26.61
N GLY A 924 60.83 -6.66 25.86
CA GLY A 924 61.46 -7.90 26.35
C GLY A 924 60.52 -9.10 26.45
N HIS A 925 59.24 -8.96 26.10
CA HIS A 925 58.26 -10.04 26.08
C HIS A 925 58.43 -11.00 24.90
N THR A 926 57.97 -12.23 25.13
CA THR A 926 58.03 -13.32 24.15
C THR A 926 56.75 -13.36 23.31
N ILE A 927 56.88 -13.26 21.99
CA ILE A 927 55.85 -13.60 21.01
C ILE A 927 56.11 -15.02 20.54
N THR A 928 55.26 -15.96 20.94
CA THR A 928 55.29 -17.36 20.47
C THR A 928 54.42 -17.51 19.23
N VAL A 929 54.89 -18.19 18.20
CA VAL A 929 54.09 -18.56 17.01
C VAL A 929 53.81 -20.05 16.94
N GLY A 930 52.58 -20.41 16.55
CA GLY A 930 52.17 -21.79 16.24
C GLY A 930 52.49 -22.24 14.81
N GLU A 931 51.79 -23.28 14.34
CA GLU A 931 51.82 -23.70 12.93
C GLU A 931 51.28 -22.57 12.02
N ILE A 932 52.17 -21.97 11.25
CA ILE A 932 51.84 -20.91 10.29
C ILE A 932 52.07 -21.45 8.87
N ASN A 933 50.99 -21.91 8.25
CA ASN A 933 50.97 -22.49 6.90
C ASN A 933 50.98 -21.40 5.81
N THR A 934 51.94 -20.46 5.85
CA THR A 934 52.09 -19.39 4.86
C THR A 934 53.36 -19.54 4.05
N LYS A 935 53.28 -19.32 2.73
CA LYS A 935 54.42 -19.47 1.80
C LYS A 935 55.53 -18.43 1.96
N GLN A 936 55.39 -17.44 2.85
CA GLN A 936 56.49 -16.60 3.34
C GLN A 936 56.23 -16.29 4.82
N PHE A 937 57.29 -16.08 5.61
CA PHE A 937 57.18 -15.87 7.06
C PHE A 937 57.96 -14.65 7.55
N SER A 938 57.25 -13.81 8.29
CA SER A 938 57.78 -12.83 9.25
C SER A 938 56.72 -12.62 10.34
N VAL A 939 57.08 -12.23 11.56
CA VAL A 939 56.09 -12.06 12.65
C VAL A 939 55.51 -10.66 12.71
N ILE A 940 56.24 -9.61 12.30
CA ILE A 940 55.78 -8.23 12.48
C ILE A 940 55.32 -7.61 11.17
N CYS A 941 56.17 -7.57 10.14
CA CYS A 941 55.81 -6.91 8.88
C CYS A 941 56.59 -7.38 7.64
N ALA A 942 56.00 -7.16 6.47
CA ALA A 942 56.66 -7.39 5.18
C ALA A 942 57.88 -6.48 4.99
N LYS A 943 57.74 -5.18 5.30
CA LYS A 943 58.81 -4.20 5.19
C LYS A 943 58.81 -3.21 6.36
N ASN A 944 59.97 -3.04 7.00
CA ASN A 944 60.24 -2.03 8.01
C ASN A 944 61.00 -0.83 7.42
N GLU A 945 60.51 0.39 7.64
CA GLU A 945 61.23 1.67 7.48
C GLU A 945 61.17 2.48 8.79
N GLY A 946 60.69 1.87 9.88
CA GLY A 946 60.58 2.43 11.22
C GLY A 946 61.48 1.70 12.21
N ILE A 947 61.04 1.58 13.46
CA ILE A 947 61.84 0.99 14.55
C ILE A 947 61.14 -0.28 15.06
N ILE A 948 61.86 -1.39 15.11
CA ILE A 948 61.44 -2.61 15.81
C ILE A 948 62.45 -2.87 16.92
N GLN A 949 62.01 -3.00 18.16
CA GLN A 949 62.91 -3.13 19.30
C GLN A 949 62.43 -4.06 20.40
N ASN A 950 63.38 -4.63 21.15
CA ASN A 950 63.14 -5.42 22.36
C ASN A 950 62.16 -6.60 22.16
N VAL A 951 62.06 -7.15 20.94
CA VAL A 951 61.16 -8.26 20.61
C VAL A 951 61.87 -9.58 20.81
N LYS A 952 61.25 -10.54 21.51
CA LYS A 952 61.70 -11.93 21.52
C LYS A 952 60.69 -12.80 20.79
N LEU A 953 61.15 -13.58 19.82
CA LEU A 953 60.35 -14.56 19.08
C LEU A 953 60.72 -15.98 19.49
N SER A 954 59.71 -16.82 19.67
CA SER A 954 59.82 -18.28 19.82
C SER A 954 58.76 -18.98 18.97
N SER A 955 58.90 -20.28 18.75
CA SER A 955 57.81 -21.09 18.20
C SER A 955 57.50 -22.28 19.11
N SER A 956 56.26 -22.73 19.09
CA SER A 956 55.83 -23.98 19.73
C SER A 956 56.05 -25.21 18.84
N VAL A 957 56.49 -25.03 17.58
CA VAL A 957 56.73 -26.09 16.58
C VAL A 957 58.00 -25.79 15.76
N SER A 958 58.56 -26.79 15.07
CA SER A 958 59.44 -26.51 13.93
C SER A 958 58.59 -26.09 12.74
N LEU A 959 58.86 -24.94 12.13
CA LEU A 959 58.19 -24.54 10.89
C LEU A 959 58.79 -25.33 9.71
N SER A 960 57.95 -25.90 8.84
CA SER A 960 58.35 -26.61 7.63
C SER A 960 57.53 -26.14 6.43
N THR A 961 58.04 -26.28 5.20
CA THR A 961 57.33 -25.86 3.97
C THR A 961 56.48 -26.95 3.32
N ASP A 962 56.28 -28.06 4.02
CA ASP A 962 55.71 -29.30 3.47
C ASP A 962 54.16 -29.27 3.38
N ASP A 963 53.66 -28.70 2.28
CA ASP A 963 52.37 -29.10 1.69
C ASP A 963 52.74 -30.02 0.50
N ASP A 964 52.25 -31.27 0.51
CA ASP A 964 52.61 -32.40 -0.39
C ASP A 964 52.23 -32.20 -1.89
N LYS A 965 52.06 -30.94 -2.32
CA LYS A 965 51.70 -30.56 -3.69
C LYS A 965 52.90 -29.96 -4.39
N GLU A 966 53.37 -30.68 -5.40
CA GLU A 966 54.29 -30.22 -6.46
C GLU A 966 54.26 -28.70 -6.66
N PRO A 967 55.40 -27.98 -6.52
CA PRO A 967 55.42 -26.54 -6.65
C PRO A 967 55.07 -26.14 -8.08
N THR A 968 53.87 -25.60 -8.28
CA THR A 968 53.50 -24.94 -9.52
C THR A 968 54.55 -23.88 -9.87
N PRO A 969 55.04 -23.78 -11.12
CA PRO A 969 56.15 -22.90 -11.45
C PRO A 969 55.85 -21.43 -11.11
N GLY A 970 56.59 -20.86 -10.15
CA GLY A 970 56.54 -19.43 -9.80
C GLY A 970 56.13 -19.06 -8.38
N PHE A 971 55.96 -20.00 -7.45
CA PHE A 971 55.73 -19.72 -6.02
C PHE A 971 57.05 -19.82 -5.22
N TYR A 972 57.31 -18.85 -4.33
CA TYR A 972 58.64 -18.64 -3.74
C TYR A 972 58.61 -18.47 -2.21
N PHE A 973 59.23 -19.40 -1.48
CA PHE A 973 59.40 -19.25 -0.03
C PHE A 973 60.50 -18.25 0.32
N SER A 974 60.34 -17.57 1.46
CA SER A 974 61.28 -16.60 2.02
C SER A 974 61.04 -16.44 3.51
N PHE A 975 62.11 -16.36 4.29
CA PHE A 975 62.06 -16.22 5.75
C PHE A 975 62.81 -14.98 6.24
N GLY A 976 62.17 -14.23 7.13
CA GLY A 976 62.77 -13.17 7.92
C GLY A 976 62.00 -13.02 9.22
N ALA A 977 62.48 -13.65 10.31
CA ALA A 977 61.65 -13.91 11.49
C ALA A 977 60.93 -12.66 12.03
N ILE A 978 61.61 -11.51 12.11
CA ILE A 978 61.05 -10.26 12.56
C ILE A 978 60.32 -9.55 11.41
N CYS A 979 61.01 -9.31 10.31
CA CYS A 979 60.44 -8.70 9.10
C CYS A 979 61.05 -9.26 7.82
N GLY A 980 60.34 -9.12 6.69
CA GLY A 980 60.90 -9.43 5.38
C GLY A 980 62.07 -8.52 5.03
N ILE A 981 61.79 -7.24 4.77
CA ILE A 981 62.79 -6.25 4.35
C ILE A 981 62.96 -5.20 5.45
N ASN A 982 64.16 -5.05 6.00
CA ASN A 982 64.53 -3.85 6.75
C ASN A 982 65.05 -2.80 5.75
N GLY A 983 64.22 -1.82 5.42
CA GLY A 983 64.49 -0.73 4.48
C GLY A 983 65.53 0.28 4.99
N ALA A 984 65.81 1.31 4.20
CA ALA A 984 66.95 2.21 4.43
C ALA A 984 66.82 3.03 5.72
N ASN A 985 65.60 3.36 6.14
CA ASN A 985 65.31 4.05 7.42
C ASN A 985 65.03 3.06 8.57
N GLY A 986 64.92 1.77 8.27
CA GLY A 986 64.53 0.73 9.21
C GLY A 986 65.60 0.44 10.26
N ILE A 987 65.23 0.44 11.53
CA ILE A 987 66.06 0.05 12.67
C ILE A 987 65.45 -1.19 13.32
N ILE A 988 66.22 -2.27 13.47
CA ILE A 988 65.88 -3.42 14.31
C ILE A 988 66.89 -3.48 15.45
N ARG A 989 66.45 -3.50 16.72
CA ARG A 989 67.41 -3.50 17.84
C ARG A 989 67.00 -4.27 19.09
N ASN A 990 67.98 -4.85 19.77
CA ASN A 990 67.80 -5.60 21.02
C ASN A 990 66.80 -6.78 20.87
N CYS A 991 66.66 -7.36 19.66
CA CYS A 991 65.68 -8.41 19.40
C CYS A 991 66.31 -9.82 19.39
N TRP A 992 65.53 -10.83 19.77
CA TRP A 992 65.94 -12.23 19.83
C TRP A 992 65.02 -13.08 18.94
N ASN A 993 65.57 -13.90 18.05
CA ASN A 993 64.84 -14.96 17.34
C ASN A 993 65.27 -16.35 17.78
N ASP A 994 64.31 -17.16 18.24
CA ASP A 994 64.47 -18.60 18.51
C ASP A 994 63.64 -19.48 17.54
N VAL A 995 62.90 -18.87 16.61
CA VAL A 995 62.10 -19.60 15.60
C VAL A 995 63.03 -20.32 14.63
N SER A 996 62.92 -21.65 14.59
CA SER A 996 63.62 -22.51 13.64
C SER A 996 62.75 -22.85 12.43
N VAL A 997 63.38 -22.96 11.27
CA VAL A 997 62.75 -23.37 10.00
C VAL A 997 63.51 -24.54 9.40
N ASP A 998 62.76 -25.60 9.13
CA ASP A 998 63.17 -26.76 8.35
C ASP A 998 62.63 -26.66 6.92
N ASP A 999 63.30 -27.35 5.99
CA ASP A 999 62.88 -27.48 4.58
C ASP A 999 62.65 -26.15 3.81
N LEU A 1000 63.56 -25.18 3.95
CA LEU A 1000 63.47 -23.87 3.32
C LEU A 1000 63.65 -23.95 1.78
N ARG A 1001 62.54 -24.10 1.02
CA ARG A 1001 62.53 -24.23 -0.45
C ARG A 1001 62.70 -22.86 -1.17
N LEU A 1002 63.93 -22.46 -1.50
CA LEU A 1002 64.30 -21.12 -1.98
C LEU A 1002 64.63 -20.95 -3.48
N PHE A 1003 63.89 -20.06 -4.15
CA PHE A 1003 64.38 -19.27 -5.30
C PHE A 1003 64.85 -17.86 -4.89
N ASN A 1004 64.82 -17.51 -3.60
CA ASN A 1004 65.10 -16.17 -3.06
C ASN A 1004 65.94 -16.26 -1.76
N ARG A 1005 66.12 -15.15 -1.04
CA ARG A 1005 66.96 -15.01 0.15
C ARG A 1005 66.24 -15.39 1.46
N GLY A 1006 66.99 -15.53 2.55
CA GLY A 1006 66.43 -15.76 3.90
C GLY A 1006 67.36 -15.32 5.04
N GLY A 1007 66.82 -15.08 6.24
CA GLY A 1007 67.66 -14.87 7.41
C GLY A 1007 66.95 -14.81 8.77
N GLY A 1008 67.72 -15.02 9.84
CA GLY A 1008 67.21 -15.27 11.19
C GLY A 1008 66.53 -14.08 11.88
N ILE A 1009 66.85 -12.85 11.47
CA ILE A 1009 66.20 -11.62 11.94
C ILE A 1009 65.37 -10.99 10.82
N CYS A 1010 65.95 -10.76 9.64
CA CYS A 1010 65.21 -10.34 8.45
C CYS A 1010 65.78 -10.96 7.17
N ARG A 1011 65.06 -10.86 6.03
CA ARG A 1011 65.54 -11.37 4.74
C ARG A 1011 66.57 -10.43 4.10
N ASP A 1012 66.21 -9.16 3.95
CA ASP A 1012 67.04 -8.12 3.34
C ASP A 1012 67.24 -6.96 4.32
N ASN A 1013 68.49 -6.51 4.52
CA ASN A 1013 68.82 -5.33 5.31
C ASN A 1013 69.41 -4.21 4.45
N HIS A 1014 68.80 -3.03 4.54
CA HIS A 1014 69.27 -1.78 3.96
C HIS A 1014 69.47 -0.69 5.03
N GLY A 1015 68.91 -0.87 6.23
CA GLY A 1015 68.99 0.04 7.38
C GLY A 1015 69.92 -0.49 8.48
N ILE A 1016 69.53 -0.35 9.74
CA ILE A 1016 70.33 -0.75 10.91
C ILE A 1016 69.73 -2.00 11.57
N ILE A 1017 70.57 -2.99 11.87
CA ILE A 1017 70.28 -4.07 12.82
C ILE A 1017 71.33 -4.00 13.94
N GLU A 1018 70.93 -3.82 15.19
CA GLU A 1018 71.87 -3.74 16.31
C GLU A 1018 71.49 -4.59 17.55
N ASN A 1019 72.48 -5.13 18.25
CA ASN A 1019 72.28 -5.90 19.50
C ASN A 1019 71.30 -7.09 19.37
N CYS A 1020 71.14 -7.69 18.19
CA CYS A 1020 70.18 -8.77 17.95
C CYS A 1020 70.81 -10.17 18.05
N ILE A 1021 70.03 -11.16 18.48
CA ILE A 1021 70.48 -12.56 18.67
C ILE A 1021 69.58 -13.51 17.87
N ASN A 1022 70.17 -14.44 17.11
CA ASN A 1022 69.47 -15.56 16.49
C ASN A 1022 69.94 -16.89 17.09
N THR A 1023 69.04 -17.65 17.71
CA THR A 1023 69.25 -19.05 18.14
C THR A 1023 68.50 -20.05 17.25
N GLY A 1024 67.50 -19.63 16.49
CA GLY A 1024 66.73 -20.47 15.58
C GLY A 1024 67.54 -21.01 14.40
N ASN A 1025 67.31 -22.28 14.04
CA ASN A 1025 67.97 -22.95 12.92
C ASN A 1025 67.29 -22.59 11.57
N LEU A 1026 68.05 -22.57 10.48
CA LEU A 1026 67.62 -22.25 9.11
C LEU A 1026 68.10 -23.34 8.15
N ASN A 1027 67.28 -24.37 7.92
CA ASN A 1027 67.68 -25.54 7.15
C ASN A 1027 67.07 -25.51 5.73
N CYS A 1028 67.91 -25.26 4.72
CA CYS A 1028 67.57 -25.24 3.30
C CYS A 1028 67.90 -26.58 2.62
N THR A 1029 67.03 -27.02 1.71
CA THR A 1029 66.94 -28.42 1.26
C THR A 1029 66.80 -28.61 -0.26
N MET A 1030 66.75 -27.52 -1.05
CA MET A 1030 66.44 -27.61 -2.48
C MET A 1030 67.41 -28.45 -3.33
N THR A 1031 66.84 -29.14 -4.32
CA THR A 1031 67.53 -30.07 -5.23
C THR A 1031 67.34 -29.78 -6.74
N HIS A 1032 66.65 -28.69 -7.13
CA HIS A 1032 66.12 -28.54 -8.51
C HIS A 1032 66.95 -27.66 -9.47
N ASN A 1033 67.33 -28.23 -10.62
CA ASN A 1033 68.23 -27.66 -11.65
C ASN A 1033 67.58 -26.58 -12.55
N TRP A 1034 67.48 -25.32 -12.10
CA TRP A 1034 67.18 -24.18 -12.97
C TRP A 1034 68.30 -23.12 -12.91
N GLY A 1035 68.90 -22.81 -14.06
CA GLY A 1035 70.20 -22.13 -14.13
C GLY A 1035 70.18 -20.61 -13.96
N GLY A 1036 70.10 -20.11 -12.72
CA GLY A 1036 70.35 -18.70 -12.42
C GLY A 1036 70.31 -18.30 -10.93
N ILE A 1037 71.49 -18.02 -10.34
CA ILE A 1037 71.81 -17.01 -9.30
C ILE A 1037 70.72 -16.71 -8.23
N TYR A 1038 70.86 -16.87 -6.90
CA TYR A 1038 71.59 -17.75 -5.96
C TYR A 1038 70.79 -17.68 -4.64
N GLY A 1039 70.65 -18.78 -3.88
CA GLY A 1039 69.99 -18.76 -2.57
C GLY A 1039 70.89 -18.16 -1.48
N VAL A 1040 70.49 -17.02 -0.90
CA VAL A 1040 71.32 -16.22 0.02
C VAL A 1040 70.74 -16.29 1.44
N VAL A 1041 71.29 -17.16 2.31
CA VAL A 1041 70.77 -17.41 3.67
C VAL A 1041 71.80 -17.05 4.74
N GLY A 1042 71.49 -16.08 5.61
CA GLY A 1042 72.38 -15.64 6.68
C GLY A 1042 71.74 -15.69 8.07
N GLY A 1043 72.55 -15.99 9.10
CA GLY A 1043 72.05 -16.16 10.48
C GLY A 1043 71.36 -14.93 11.08
N ILE A 1044 71.71 -13.71 10.64
CA ILE A 1044 71.00 -12.47 10.97
C ILE A 1044 70.17 -11.99 9.78
N CYS A 1045 70.76 -11.86 8.58
CA CYS A 1045 69.97 -11.58 7.37
C CYS A 1045 70.55 -12.16 6.08
N GLY A 1046 69.74 -12.36 5.04
CA GLY A 1046 70.22 -12.85 3.74
C GLY A 1046 71.13 -11.84 3.04
N TYR A 1047 70.65 -10.61 2.85
CA TYR A 1047 71.37 -9.52 2.20
C TYR A 1047 71.59 -8.33 3.13
N ASN A 1048 72.72 -7.62 2.98
CA ASN A 1048 73.01 -6.40 3.72
C ASN A 1048 73.66 -5.31 2.84
N SER A 1049 72.95 -4.23 2.56
CA SER A 1049 73.54 -2.94 2.15
C SER A 1049 73.48 -1.87 3.24
N GLY A 1050 72.97 -2.21 4.42
CA GLY A 1050 72.90 -1.34 5.60
C GLY A 1050 74.01 -1.63 6.61
N THR A 1051 73.75 -1.41 7.90
CA THR A 1051 74.67 -1.74 9.00
C THR A 1051 74.09 -2.86 9.87
N ILE A 1052 74.89 -3.89 10.15
CA ILE A 1052 74.63 -4.88 11.21
C ILE A 1052 75.68 -4.64 12.30
N LYS A 1053 75.27 -4.50 13.56
CA LYS A 1053 76.17 -4.15 14.67
C LYS A 1053 75.88 -4.97 15.93
N ASN A 1054 76.91 -5.43 16.65
CA ASN A 1054 76.77 -6.13 17.94
C ASN A 1054 75.82 -7.35 17.91
N CYS A 1055 75.62 -8.02 16.77
CA CYS A 1055 74.65 -9.11 16.63
C CYS A 1055 75.28 -10.50 16.81
N VAL A 1056 74.51 -11.50 17.26
CA VAL A 1056 75.01 -12.86 17.53
C VAL A 1056 74.19 -13.93 16.82
N ASN A 1057 74.81 -14.83 16.05
CA ASN A 1057 74.16 -16.04 15.54
C ASN A 1057 74.66 -17.32 16.23
N TYR A 1058 73.75 -18.04 16.87
CA TYR A 1058 73.99 -19.34 17.49
C TYR A 1058 73.31 -20.50 16.73
N GLY A 1059 72.22 -20.20 16.01
CA GLY A 1059 71.42 -21.18 15.27
C GLY A 1059 72.14 -21.78 14.06
N GLU A 1060 71.81 -23.04 13.75
CA GLU A 1060 72.36 -23.78 12.61
C GLU A 1060 71.78 -23.30 11.28
N ILE A 1061 72.55 -23.40 10.21
CA ILE A 1061 72.24 -22.94 8.86
C ILE A 1061 72.68 -24.06 7.93
N LYS A 1062 71.73 -24.90 7.48
CA LYS A 1062 72.01 -26.04 6.60
C LYS A 1062 71.75 -25.63 5.15
N LEU A 1063 72.68 -25.91 4.24
CA LEU A 1063 72.59 -25.54 2.83
C LEU A 1063 72.86 -26.75 1.90
N PRO A 1064 72.13 -26.88 0.78
CA PRO A 1064 72.35 -27.95 -0.19
C PRO A 1064 73.62 -27.70 -1.03
N THR A 1065 74.35 -28.78 -1.33
CA THR A 1065 75.73 -28.72 -1.86
C THR A 1065 75.86 -28.33 -3.34
N VAL A 1066 74.75 -28.10 -4.07
CA VAL A 1066 74.70 -28.19 -5.54
C VAL A 1066 75.00 -26.86 -6.28
N TYR A 1067 75.01 -25.71 -5.59
CA TYR A 1067 75.05 -24.38 -6.24
C TYR A 1067 76.25 -23.48 -5.90
N LEU A 1068 77.34 -24.07 -5.42
CA LEU A 1068 78.57 -23.34 -5.08
C LEU A 1068 79.40 -22.98 -6.34
N THR A 1069 79.08 -21.85 -6.96
CA THR A 1069 80.15 -21.08 -7.64
C THR A 1069 81.00 -20.39 -6.57
N THR A 1070 82.26 -20.12 -6.89
CA THR A 1070 83.25 -19.61 -5.91
C THR A 1070 83.03 -18.15 -5.48
N THR A 1071 81.96 -17.49 -5.94
CA THR A 1071 81.78 -16.03 -5.84
C THR A 1071 80.67 -15.54 -4.90
N ASP A 1072 79.80 -16.42 -4.38
CA ASP A 1072 78.48 -15.98 -3.88
C ASP A 1072 78.13 -16.41 -2.44
N ILE A 1073 79.05 -17.07 -1.71
CA ILE A 1073 78.98 -17.21 -0.25
C ILE A 1073 80.37 -16.99 0.35
N SER A 1074 80.54 -16.00 1.24
CA SER A 1074 81.79 -15.84 2.01
C SER A 1074 81.70 -16.53 3.37
N GLY A 1075 82.83 -16.97 3.95
CA GLY A 1075 82.85 -17.70 5.22
C GLY A 1075 82.35 -16.90 6.44
N LEU A 1076 82.39 -15.57 6.37
CA LEU A 1076 81.77 -14.64 7.34
C LEU A 1076 80.28 -14.42 7.04
N ALA A 1077 79.86 -14.66 5.80
CA ALA A 1077 78.57 -14.28 5.29
C ALA A 1077 77.47 -15.29 5.65
N GLY A 1078 77.67 -16.60 5.45
CA GLY A 1078 76.65 -17.59 5.84
C GLY A 1078 76.22 -17.45 7.31
N SER A 1079 77.17 -17.18 8.21
CA SER A 1079 76.93 -17.15 9.65
C SER A 1079 76.19 -15.89 10.17
N ILE A 1080 76.37 -14.74 9.53
CA ILE A 1080 75.76 -13.45 9.94
C ILE A 1080 74.95 -12.85 8.80
N CYS A 1081 75.57 -12.56 7.65
CA CYS A 1081 74.84 -12.06 6.49
C CYS A 1081 75.38 -12.53 5.14
N SER A 1082 74.59 -13.31 4.40
CA SER A 1082 75.08 -14.11 3.27
C SER A 1082 75.48 -13.34 2.01
N TYR A 1083 75.12 -12.06 1.87
CA TYR A 1083 75.69 -11.16 0.88
C TYR A 1083 75.77 -9.71 1.39
N ILE A 1084 76.96 -9.10 1.34
CA ILE A 1084 77.16 -7.69 1.69
C ILE A 1084 77.25 -6.86 0.40
N GLY A 1085 76.25 -6.01 0.18
CA GLY A 1085 76.05 -5.19 -1.02
C GLY A 1085 76.26 -3.70 -0.78
N GLY A 1086 77.40 -3.31 -0.23
CA GLY A 1086 77.74 -1.92 0.13
C GLY A 1086 77.64 -1.59 1.61
N GLY A 1087 77.14 -2.51 2.44
CA GLY A 1087 76.89 -2.31 3.86
C GLY A 1087 78.10 -2.54 4.78
N ALA A 1088 77.86 -2.46 6.08
CA ALA A 1088 78.82 -2.76 7.14
C ALA A 1088 78.35 -3.87 8.08
N VAL A 1089 79.29 -4.63 8.65
CA VAL A 1089 79.06 -5.63 9.71
C VAL A 1089 80.09 -5.39 10.82
N GLN A 1090 79.62 -5.03 12.01
CA GLN A 1090 80.46 -4.51 13.09
C GLN A 1090 80.22 -5.30 14.38
N ASN A 1091 81.27 -5.72 15.08
CA ASN A 1091 81.16 -6.34 16.42
C ASN A 1091 80.22 -7.55 16.50
N CYS A 1092 80.04 -8.31 15.42
CA CYS A 1092 79.11 -9.44 15.34
C CYS A 1092 79.80 -10.79 15.62
N TYR A 1093 79.09 -11.72 16.24
CA TYR A 1093 79.64 -13.01 16.69
C TYR A 1093 78.82 -14.22 16.23
N TRP A 1094 79.46 -15.34 15.89
CA TRP A 1094 78.72 -16.56 15.52
C TRP A 1094 79.30 -17.87 16.06
N ARG A 1095 78.50 -18.93 16.12
CA ARG A 1095 78.96 -20.28 16.46
C ARG A 1095 79.77 -20.86 15.30
N ASN A 1096 81.00 -21.33 15.50
CA ASN A 1096 81.91 -21.76 14.43
C ASN A 1096 81.24 -22.75 13.46
N ASN A 1097 80.58 -23.75 14.02
CA ASN A 1097 79.76 -24.73 13.31
C ASN A 1097 78.28 -24.32 13.30
N CYS A 1098 77.96 -23.07 12.96
CA CYS A 1098 76.59 -22.69 12.63
C CYS A 1098 76.27 -22.96 11.16
N VAL A 1099 77.23 -22.91 10.23
CA VAL A 1099 76.97 -23.21 8.82
C VAL A 1099 77.38 -24.63 8.49
N TYR A 1100 76.44 -25.44 8.01
CA TYR A 1100 76.65 -26.81 7.56
C TYR A 1100 76.30 -26.95 6.09
N THR A 1101 77.23 -27.45 5.29
CA THR A 1101 76.95 -27.99 3.95
C THR A 1101 76.97 -29.51 4.03
N GLY A 1102 76.11 -30.18 3.24
CA GLY A 1102 76.08 -31.64 3.17
C GLY A 1102 77.43 -32.21 2.72
N GLN A 1103 78.06 -32.99 3.59
CA GLN A 1103 79.41 -33.58 3.49
C GLN A 1103 79.27 -35.11 3.44
N THR A 1104 80.02 -35.91 2.66
CA THR A 1104 81.10 -35.72 1.65
C THR A 1104 81.21 -37.07 0.86
N PRO A 1105 82.19 -37.43 -0.04
CA PRO A 1105 83.60 -36.99 -0.12
C PRO A 1105 84.29 -36.88 -1.50
N SER A 1106 85.10 -35.84 -1.67
CA SER A 1106 86.57 -35.99 -1.60
C SER A 1106 87.30 -34.65 -1.78
N TRP A 1107 88.38 -34.42 -1.02
CA TRP A 1107 89.36 -33.35 -1.17
C TRP A 1107 88.86 -31.91 -1.42
N GLN A 1108 88.13 -31.35 -0.46
CA GLN A 1108 88.56 -30.16 0.31
C GLN A 1108 87.42 -29.67 1.21
N ASN A 1109 87.73 -29.32 2.46
CA ASN A 1109 86.86 -28.47 3.27
C ASN A 1109 86.95 -27.04 2.73
N VAL A 1110 86.18 -26.75 1.67
CA VAL A 1110 86.10 -25.42 1.06
C VAL A 1110 85.20 -24.51 1.92
N LEU A 1111 85.67 -24.26 3.14
CA LEU A 1111 85.46 -22.94 3.76
C LEU A 1111 86.22 -21.95 2.89
N VAL A 1112 85.51 -21.19 2.05
CA VAL A 1112 86.11 -20.11 1.24
C VAL A 1112 86.52 -18.96 2.17
N TYR A 1113 87.62 -19.14 2.90
CA TYR A 1113 88.44 -18.06 3.44
C TYR A 1113 89.28 -17.45 2.31
N ASN A 1114 88.61 -16.96 1.27
CA ASN A 1114 89.24 -16.16 0.25
C ASN A 1114 88.87 -14.69 0.43
N ASN A 1115 89.71 -13.97 1.20
CA ASN A 1115 89.56 -12.53 1.47
C ASN A 1115 89.52 -11.67 0.19
N SER A 1116 89.90 -12.20 -0.98
CA SER A 1116 89.85 -11.48 -2.27
C SER A 1116 88.44 -11.41 -2.91
N LEU A 1117 87.43 -12.12 -2.37
CA LEU A 1117 86.05 -12.12 -2.90
C LEU A 1117 85.01 -11.49 -1.96
N VAL A 1118 85.44 -10.78 -0.90
CA VAL A 1118 84.53 -9.92 -0.12
C VAL A 1118 84.11 -8.73 -1.00
N ARG A 1119 82.94 -8.84 -1.64
CA ARG A 1119 82.35 -7.74 -2.41
C ARG A 1119 82.05 -6.56 -1.47
N LYS A 1120 82.20 -5.35 -2.01
CA LYS A 1120 82.21 -4.04 -1.33
C LYS A 1120 81.34 -3.98 -0.06
N GLY A 1121 82.00 -3.90 1.10
CA GLY A 1121 81.39 -3.65 2.40
C GLY A 1121 82.44 -3.64 3.51
N THR A 1122 82.12 -3.08 4.67
CA THR A 1122 83.10 -2.86 5.76
C THR A 1122 82.83 -3.82 6.92
N VAL A 1123 83.74 -4.76 7.19
CA VAL A 1123 83.66 -5.68 8.34
C VAL A 1123 84.68 -5.28 9.41
N SER A 1124 84.27 -5.11 10.66
CA SER A 1124 85.15 -4.76 11.78
C SER A 1124 84.71 -5.39 13.11
N GLY A 1125 85.66 -5.71 13.99
CA GLY A 1125 85.38 -6.20 15.36
C GLY A 1125 84.62 -7.53 15.50
N CYS A 1126 84.42 -8.29 14.41
CA CYS A 1126 83.62 -9.52 14.39
C CYS A 1126 84.46 -10.79 14.63
N GLY A 1127 83.88 -11.85 15.21
CA GLY A 1127 84.56 -13.13 15.49
C GLY A 1127 83.63 -14.33 15.71
N TYR A 1128 84.14 -15.51 16.03
CA TYR A 1128 83.33 -16.72 16.24
C TYR A 1128 83.72 -17.52 17.49
N PHE A 1129 82.81 -18.35 18.02
CA PHE A 1129 82.99 -19.24 19.17
C PHE A 1129 82.71 -20.72 18.85
N ASP A 1130 83.52 -21.65 19.36
CA ASP A 1130 83.38 -23.09 19.04
C ASP A 1130 82.16 -23.76 19.69
N GLY A 1131 81.33 -24.41 18.86
CA GLY A 1131 80.11 -25.08 19.29
C GLY A 1131 80.29 -26.58 19.55
N ASN A 1132 81.01 -26.96 20.61
CA ASN A 1132 80.76 -28.18 21.44
C ASN A 1132 81.89 -28.48 22.45
N THR A 1133 81.95 -27.73 23.54
CA THR A 1133 82.25 -28.23 24.90
C THR A 1133 81.70 -27.20 25.87
N GLY A 1134 80.95 -27.61 26.91
CA GLY A 1134 80.15 -26.71 27.78
C GLY A 1134 80.92 -25.74 28.69
N THR A 1135 82.16 -25.41 28.35
CA THR A 1135 83.11 -24.69 29.21
C THR A 1135 83.97 -23.67 28.48
N THR A 1136 83.75 -23.30 27.21
CA THR A 1136 84.78 -22.49 26.50
C THR A 1136 84.25 -21.58 25.39
N LEU A 1137 84.77 -20.34 25.29
CA LEU A 1137 84.64 -19.49 24.09
C LEU A 1137 86.00 -19.21 23.45
N SER A 1138 85.95 -19.08 22.13
CA SER A 1138 86.99 -18.49 21.27
C SER A 1138 86.42 -17.18 20.68
N ALA A 1139 87.29 -16.27 20.21
CA ALA A 1139 86.90 -15.11 19.41
C ALA A 1139 88.11 -14.62 18.60
N GLY A 1140 87.90 -14.33 17.30
CA GLY A 1140 88.93 -13.78 16.40
C GLY A 1140 88.68 -12.32 16.04
N ASP A 1141 89.65 -11.66 15.41
CA ASP A 1141 89.49 -10.33 14.80
C ASP A 1141 89.51 -10.36 13.26
N ALA A 1142 88.98 -9.30 12.66
CA ALA A 1142 88.76 -9.18 11.21
C ALA A 1142 90.04 -8.91 10.38
N THR A 1143 91.19 -8.65 11.01
CA THR A 1143 92.48 -8.42 10.34
C THR A 1143 93.44 -9.60 10.45
N SER A 1144 93.20 -10.54 11.37
CA SER A 1144 94.06 -11.70 11.58
C SER A 1144 93.30 -12.94 12.08
N CYS A 1145 92.76 -13.75 11.16
CA CYS A 1145 92.38 -15.13 11.44
C CYS A 1145 93.65 -16.02 11.59
N GLY A 1146 94.47 -15.71 12.61
CA GLY A 1146 95.89 -16.10 12.66
C GLY A 1146 96.46 -16.41 14.05
N SER A 1147 95.63 -16.71 15.06
CA SER A 1147 95.98 -17.59 16.20
C SER A 1147 94.79 -17.71 17.17
N ALA A 1148 94.35 -18.94 17.47
CA ALA A 1148 93.26 -19.17 18.41
C ALA A 1148 93.69 -18.91 19.87
N GLN A 1149 92.78 -18.42 20.71
CA GLN A 1149 92.92 -18.38 22.16
C GLN A 1149 91.63 -18.85 22.86
N THR A 1150 91.81 -19.55 23.97
CA THR A 1150 90.82 -20.42 24.61
C THR A 1150 90.39 -19.83 25.97
N LEU A 1151 89.12 -19.48 26.16
CA LEU A 1151 88.60 -18.84 27.39
C LEU A 1151 87.60 -19.73 28.14
N THR A 1152 87.91 -20.13 29.38
CA THR A 1152 87.15 -21.20 30.08
C THR A 1152 86.04 -20.70 31.05
N ASN A 1153 84.79 -21.07 30.75
CA ASN A 1153 83.74 -21.66 31.62
C ASN A 1153 82.34 -20.98 31.66
N GLY A 1154 81.27 -21.80 31.77
CA GLY A 1154 80.04 -21.46 32.52
C GLY A 1154 78.77 -20.95 31.78
N SER A 1155 77.95 -21.88 31.27
CA SER A 1155 76.46 -21.88 31.13
C SER A 1155 75.62 -20.63 30.80
N ASN A 1156 76.17 -19.46 30.44
CA ASN A 1156 75.40 -18.33 29.93
C ASN A 1156 76.16 -17.54 28.86
N LEU A 1157 75.63 -17.49 27.64
CA LEU A 1157 76.17 -16.72 26.50
C LEU A 1157 76.46 -15.25 26.87
N LEU A 1158 75.55 -14.65 27.65
CA LEU A 1158 75.68 -13.30 28.18
C LEU A 1158 76.87 -13.11 29.14
N ASN A 1159 77.21 -14.13 29.95
CA ASN A 1159 78.35 -14.05 30.87
C ASN A 1159 79.68 -14.20 30.13
N ALA A 1160 79.70 -14.97 29.04
CA ALA A 1160 80.85 -15.06 28.16
C ALA A 1160 81.10 -13.75 27.39
N LEU A 1161 80.05 -13.14 26.84
CA LEU A 1161 80.11 -11.82 26.19
C LEU A 1161 80.57 -10.72 27.15
N LYS A 1162 80.11 -10.72 28.41
CA LYS A 1162 80.59 -9.84 29.49
C LYS A 1162 82.10 -9.91 29.68
N LYS A 1163 82.65 -11.12 29.82
CA LYS A 1163 84.07 -11.32 30.14
C LYS A 1163 84.99 -10.96 28.97
N TYR A 1164 84.58 -11.24 27.73
CA TYR A 1164 85.33 -10.83 26.53
C TYR A 1164 85.59 -9.31 26.49
N VAL A 1165 84.57 -8.51 26.82
CA VAL A 1165 84.69 -7.04 26.89
C VAL A 1165 85.67 -6.60 27.97
N THR A 1166 85.62 -7.20 29.17
CA THR A 1166 86.52 -6.85 30.28
C THR A 1166 87.98 -7.22 30.01
N ASP A 1167 88.24 -8.37 29.38
CA ASP A 1167 89.61 -8.89 29.20
C ASP A 1167 90.39 -8.25 28.03
N LYS A 1168 89.71 -7.59 27.07
CA LYS A 1168 90.34 -7.03 25.85
C LYS A 1168 90.65 -5.54 25.88
N GLY A 1169 90.06 -4.78 26.81
CA GLY A 1169 90.39 -3.36 26.99
C GLY A 1169 90.04 -2.45 25.80
N ASP A 1170 89.04 -2.82 24.98
CA ASP A 1170 88.51 -1.93 23.94
C ASP A 1170 87.80 -0.75 24.63
N SER A 1171 88.31 0.47 24.43
CA SER A 1171 87.82 1.65 25.13
C SER A 1171 86.38 2.04 24.78
N ASN A 1172 85.80 1.45 23.74
CA ASN A 1172 84.49 1.81 23.16
C ASN A 1172 83.38 0.79 23.45
N LEU A 1173 83.66 -0.27 24.24
CA LEU A 1173 82.69 -1.25 24.73
C LEU A 1173 82.97 -1.49 26.21
N LYS A 1174 82.02 -1.24 27.13
CA LYS A 1174 82.32 -1.32 28.58
C LYS A 1174 81.55 -2.34 29.40
N SER A 1175 80.32 -2.73 29.05
CA SER A 1175 79.79 -4.03 29.50
C SER A 1175 78.57 -4.48 28.72
N TRP A 1176 78.41 -5.79 28.53
CA TRP A 1176 77.08 -6.37 28.34
C TRP A 1176 76.38 -6.46 29.70
N LYS A 1177 75.11 -6.07 29.80
CA LYS A 1177 74.28 -6.28 30.99
C LYS A 1177 73.16 -7.26 30.68
N SER A 1178 72.73 -7.99 31.70
CA SER A 1178 71.40 -8.60 31.69
C SER A 1178 70.41 -7.46 31.86
N GLY A 1179 69.54 -7.25 30.88
CA GLY A 1179 68.25 -6.63 31.18
C GLY A 1179 67.35 -7.66 31.89
N GLY A 1180 66.04 -7.37 31.93
CA GLY A 1180 65.05 -8.35 32.37
C GLY A 1180 65.17 -9.66 31.58
N SER A 1181 64.85 -10.77 32.25
CA SER A 1181 64.93 -12.17 31.80
C SER A 1181 65.21 -12.36 30.29
N TYR A 1182 66.45 -12.72 29.96
CA TYR A 1182 66.94 -13.08 28.61
C TYR A 1182 67.14 -11.93 27.60
N SER A 1183 67.23 -10.67 28.05
CA SER A 1183 67.78 -9.58 27.23
C SER A 1183 69.28 -9.33 27.49
N ALA A 1184 70.05 -9.13 26.41
CA ALA A 1184 71.46 -8.74 26.43
C ALA A 1184 71.59 -7.29 25.99
N VAL A 1185 71.75 -6.36 26.94
CA VAL A 1185 71.87 -4.93 26.65
C VAL A 1185 73.35 -4.55 26.58
N LEU A 1186 73.78 -3.85 25.53
CA LEU A 1186 75.09 -3.22 25.51
C LEU A 1186 75.04 -1.92 26.31
N ASP A 1187 75.81 -1.83 27.39
CA ASP A 1187 76.01 -0.61 28.16
C ASP A 1187 77.37 0.02 27.78
N PHE A 1188 77.33 1.29 27.38
CA PHE A 1188 78.45 2.02 26.77
C PHE A 1188 79.43 2.60 27.80
#